data_AF-A0A9E2USU3-F1
#
_entry.id   AF-A0A9E2USU3-F1
#
_cell.length_a   1.000
_cell.length_b   1.000
_cell.length_c   1.000
_cell.angle_alpha   90.00
_cell.angle_beta   90.00
_cell.angle_gamma   90.00
#
_symmetry.space_group_name_H-M   'P 1'
#
loop_
_entity.id
_entity.type
_entity.pdbx_description
1 polymer ?
#
loop_
_entity_poly.entity_id
_entity_poly.type
_entity_poly.pdbx_seq_one_letter_code
_entity_poly.pdbx_strand_id
1 'polypeptide(L)'
;MKKNYLKLIFCLLLIFQGGLACGQQQAQEEEERFKLESLELKRQYDFGDESSTYLTIKAWEALGKKDYDAVWAYTQKCIDLYRDAARRQQSSLRAFPPREKQSVFNALNNVATCYFIRGEALMRQNKWQEAREIFRIVVENFSFAQYWDPRGWFWKVAEKSEETITKIDKQVREEGQVLEEIEPSRPLSKLALFEPGLEVIVDYAKYGRFENAGTKDYRYIITDQVGLAQAAGVGVYPNTTSVRRDPGYLALKGTDRLKGNHWDFLYTNDMQANFYKWNMAPEPQGVKQFYIAFTLERAGLIKQAVKAYYAIVVHFPGAIGWTYWHTPWYIGPVAINKINYILRRHPELGLKLEGAKIKIENSFDNDVRNDVAICNPGRLVKCSPEELIPQRQDLSKLKIIQRRGGKGVQLVQYKNGHWQLLVKGEPFAVRAVTYSPTKVGQSPDEGTLGNWMEEDFNQNGKIDGPYEAWVDKNHNNIQDENEPNAGDFQLMKEMGVNCIRLYHHPQKVNKELLADLYENYGIMAIMGDFLGAYTIGSGATWYEGTDYANPGHQKNMLDSVRKMVAEFKDEPWVLFWLLGNENNYGVANNAKINPRAFYRFVNEAARLVHKIDPSRPVALCNGDALFLDIFAEEAPEVDIFGANAYRGKEGFGNFWQDVKEEAGRPALITEYGCGAYIEGQKCRPCIEGAQAEYHRGNWEDIEYNMAGYGAGCALGGIIFEWLDEWWKAYEPARHDWKGQFYGPFPDGVMHEEWLGICGQGDGTKSPFLRTLRKSYYTYQQLWK
;
A
#
# COMPACT_ATOMS: atom_id res chain seq x y z
N MET A 1 78.50 -15.56 19.18
CA MET A 1 77.93 -14.21 18.92
C MET A 1 77.79 -13.86 17.43
N LYS A 2 78.77 -14.10 16.54
CA LYS A 2 78.65 -13.73 15.10
C LYS A 2 77.56 -14.47 14.28
N LYS A 3 77.18 -15.71 14.63
CA LYS A 3 76.13 -16.47 13.91
C LYS A 3 74.69 -15.99 14.18
N ASN A 4 74.43 -15.34 15.32
CA ASN A 4 73.09 -14.86 15.68
C ASN A 4 72.80 -13.46 15.13
N TYR A 5 73.82 -12.65 14.91
CA TYR A 5 73.67 -11.31 14.31
C TYR A 5 73.31 -11.37 12.82
N LEU A 6 73.85 -12.34 12.07
CA LEU A 6 73.52 -12.51 10.65
C LEU A 6 72.07 -12.99 10.43
N LYS A 7 71.54 -13.84 11.32
CA LYS A 7 70.13 -14.31 11.25
C LYS A 7 69.13 -13.20 11.53
N LEU A 8 69.46 -12.27 12.42
CA LEU A 8 68.59 -11.13 12.75
C LEU A 8 68.50 -10.12 11.60
N ILE A 9 69.63 -9.86 10.92
CA ILE A 9 69.69 -8.98 9.76
C ILE A 9 68.93 -9.58 8.56
N PHE A 10 69.03 -10.91 8.35
CA PHE A 10 68.30 -11.59 7.27
C PHE A 10 66.78 -11.63 7.50
N CYS A 11 66.33 -11.77 8.76
CA CYS A 11 64.89 -11.67 9.10
C CYS A 11 64.34 -10.25 8.94
N LEU A 12 65.11 -9.22 9.30
CA LEU A 12 64.70 -7.82 9.13
C LEU A 12 64.60 -7.41 7.65
N LEU A 13 65.47 -7.94 6.79
CA LEU A 13 65.41 -7.72 5.33
C LEU A 13 64.19 -8.39 4.67
N LEU A 14 63.81 -9.59 5.10
CA LEU A 14 62.62 -10.29 4.60
C LEU A 14 61.31 -9.61 5.04
N ILE A 15 61.26 -9.07 6.26
CA ILE A 15 60.11 -8.30 6.76
C ILE A 15 59.97 -6.97 6.01
N PHE A 16 61.08 -6.29 5.69
CA PHE A 16 61.06 -5.06 4.88
C PHE A 16 60.60 -5.32 3.43
N GLN A 17 61.03 -6.43 2.81
CA GLN A 17 60.60 -6.80 1.46
C GLN A 17 59.11 -7.22 1.40
N GLY A 18 58.60 -7.91 2.43
CA GLY A 18 57.17 -8.25 2.53
C GLY A 18 56.26 -7.04 2.77
N GLY A 19 56.72 -6.05 3.53
CA GLY A 19 55.99 -4.78 3.74
C GLY A 19 55.92 -3.89 2.49
N LEU A 20 56.96 -3.91 1.65
CA LEU A 20 56.99 -3.19 0.37
C LEU A 20 56.03 -3.79 -0.67
N ALA A 21 55.90 -5.11 -0.74
CA ALA A 21 54.99 -5.78 -1.68
C ALA A 21 53.51 -5.57 -1.32
N CYS A 22 53.16 -5.60 -0.01
CA CYS A 22 51.80 -5.34 0.46
C CYS A 22 51.40 -3.87 0.26
N GLY A 23 52.33 -2.92 0.51
CA GLY A 23 52.11 -1.49 0.22
C GLY A 23 51.95 -1.18 -1.27
N GLN A 24 52.65 -1.90 -2.15
CA GLN A 24 52.49 -1.74 -3.61
C GLN A 24 51.14 -2.28 -4.10
N GLN A 25 50.66 -3.40 -3.58
CA GLN A 25 49.36 -3.97 -3.97
C GLN A 25 48.19 -3.10 -3.48
N GLN A 26 48.29 -2.55 -2.26
CA GLN A 26 47.31 -1.63 -1.70
C GLN A 26 47.29 -0.28 -2.43
N ALA A 27 48.46 0.22 -2.83
CA ALA A 27 48.57 1.42 -3.66
C ALA A 27 48.05 1.20 -5.09
N GLN A 28 48.25 0.02 -5.67
CA GLN A 28 47.78 -0.32 -7.02
C GLN A 28 46.25 -0.52 -7.05
N GLU A 29 45.66 -1.08 -5.99
CA GLU A 29 44.20 -1.13 -5.79
C GLU A 29 43.58 0.25 -5.54
N GLU A 30 44.25 1.14 -4.81
CA GLU A 30 43.83 2.55 -4.70
C GLU A 30 43.94 3.27 -6.04
N GLU A 31 45.02 3.06 -6.80
CA GLU A 31 45.27 3.70 -8.09
C GLU A 31 44.28 3.26 -9.19
N GLU A 32 43.85 1.99 -9.22
CA GLU A 32 42.73 1.55 -10.07
C GLU A 32 41.36 2.07 -9.58
N ARG A 33 41.14 2.16 -8.27
CA ARG A 33 39.91 2.74 -7.68
C ARG A 33 39.75 4.23 -8.06
N PHE A 34 40.85 4.97 -8.19
CA PHE A 34 40.86 6.36 -8.64
C PHE A 34 40.75 6.54 -10.17
N LYS A 35 41.10 5.54 -10.99
CA LYS A 35 40.86 5.58 -12.45
C LYS A 35 39.36 5.56 -12.81
N LEU A 36 38.51 5.03 -11.93
CA LEU A 36 37.05 5.11 -12.06
C LEU A 36 36.50 6.53 -11.76
N GLU A 37 37.29 7.44 -11.17
CA GLU A 37 36.84 8.81 -10.83
C GLU A 37 37.02 9.82 -11.98
N SER A 38 37.81 9.53 -13.03
CA SER A 38 38.12 10.50 -14.08
C SER A 38 37.53 10.11 -15.45
N LEU A 39 36.54 10.90 -15.89
CA LEU A 39 35.99 10.87 -17.24
C LEU A 39 36.24 12.23 -17.89
N GLU A 40 36.78 12.25 -19.11
CA GLU A 40 36.89 13.48 -19.89
C GLU A 40 35.48 14.03 -20.20
N LEU A 41 35.17 15.19 -19.65
CA LEU A 41 33.87 15.85 -19.86
C LEU A 41 33.79 16.37 -21.30
N LYS A 42 32.83 15.84 -22.06
CA LYS A 42 32.61 16.21 -23.46
C LYS A 42 31.98 17.59 -23.67
N ARG A 43 31.44 18.22 -22.62
CA ARG A 43 30.74 19.51 -22.66
C ARG A 43 30.81 20.24 -21.31
N GLN A 44 30.55 21.54 -21.35
CA GLN A 44 30.50 22.40 -20.16
C GLN A 44 29.15 22.27 -19.44
N TYR A 45 29.16 22.25 -18.10
CA TYR A 45 27.98 22.11 -17.25
C TYR A 45 27.82 23.33 -16.32
N ASP A 46 26.58 23.68 -15.98
CA ASP A 46 26.26 24.74 -15.03
C ASP A 46 26.17 24.17 -13.61
N PHE A 47 27.13 24.54 -12.77
CA PHE A 47 27.24 24.06 -11.39
C PHE A 47 26.48 24.92 -10.37
N GLY A 48 25.71 25.92 -10.80
CA GLY A 48 24.85 26.71 -9.94
C GLY A 48 25.59 27.37 -8.78
N ASP A 49 25.10 27.18 -7.56
CA ASP A 49 25.73 27.71 -6.33
C ASP A 49 26.90 26.84 -5.82
N GLU A 50 27.24 25.78 -6.55
CA GLU A 50 28.23 24.75 -6.19
C GLU A 50 28.03 24.12 -4.80
N SER A 51 26.84 24.28 -4.20
CA SER A 51 26.52 23.63 -2.94
C SER A 51 26.44 22.12 -3.15
N SER A 52 26.87 21.34 -2.15
CA SER A 52 26.77 19.89 -2.22
C SER A 52 25.33 19.44 -2.46
N THR A 53 24.34 20.16 -1.91
CA THR A 53 22.92 19.89 -2.14
C THR A 53 22.51 20.11 -3.59
N TYR A 54 22.83 21.28 -4.19
CA TYR A 54 22.51 21.55 -5.60
C TYR A 54 23.13 20.52 -6.53
N LEU A 55 24.41 20.20 -6.34
CA LEU A 55 25.13 19.24 -7.17
C LEU A 55 24.53 17.82 -7.07
N THR A 56 24.17 17.37 -5.86
CA THR A 56 23.51 16.07 -5.70
C THR A 56 22.10 16.06 -6.31
N ILE A 57 21.33 17.15 -6.20
CA ILE A 57 20.02 17.30 -6.88
C ILE A 57 20.18 17.16 -8.39
N LYS A 58 21.14 17.89 -8.98
CA LYS A 58 21.41 17.82 -10.43
C LYS A 58 21.93 16.46 -10.88
N ALA A 59 22.69 15.77 -10.05
CA ALA A 59 23.10 14.39 -10.31
C ALA A 59 21.89 13.42 -10.36
N TRP A 60 20.93 13.54 -9.45
CA TRP A 60 19.69 12.76 -9.50
C TRP A 60 18.84 13.09 -10.74
N GLU A 61 18.66 14.37 -11.06
CA GLU A 61 17.95 14.81 -12.28
C GLU A 61 18.60 14.24 -13.55
N ALA A 62 19.94 14.26 -13.61
CA ALA A 62 20.70 13.70 -14.72
C ALA A 62 20.54 12.18 -14.83
N LEU A 63 20.59 11.46 -13.70
CA LEU A 63 20.39 10.01 -13.65
C LEU A 63 18.99 9.62 -14.14
N GLY A 64 17.95 10.35 -13.71
CA GLY A 64 16.58 10.16 -14.18
C GLY A 64 16.42 10.35 -15.69
N LYS A 65 17.20 11.26 -16.29
CA LYS A 65 17.24 11.49 -17.75
C LYS A 65 18.19 10.55 -18.51
N LYS A 66 18.84 9.60 -17.82
CA LYS A 66 19.90 8.73 -18.37
C LYS A 66 21.07 9.52 -18.98
N ASP A 67 21.28 10.73 -18.50
CA ASP A 67 22.38 11.60 -18.94
C ASP A 67 23.62 11.29 -18.11
N TYR A 68 24.28 10.18 -18.42
CA TYR A 68 25.38 9.68 -17.61
C TYR A 68 26.59 10.63 -17.60
N ASP A 69 26.86 11.35 -18.70
CA ASP A 69 27.92 12.35 -18.73
C ASP A 69 27.65 13.48 -17.73
N ALA A 70 26.38 13.92 -17.59
CA ALA A 70 25.99 14.91 -16.59
C ALA A 70 26.03 14.33 -15.16
N VAL A 71 25.63 13.06 -14.97
CA VAL A 71 25.79 12.36 -13.68
C VAL A 71 27.25 12.41 -13.24
N TRP A 72 28.17 12.00 -14.11
CA TRP A 72 29.60 12.01 -13.81
C TRP A 72 30.11 13.41 -13.50
N ALA A 73 29.68 14.44 -14.25
CA ALA A 73 30.06 15.83 -14.01
C ALA A 73 29.63 16.35 -12.64
N TYR A 74 28.34 16.25 -12.31
CA TYR A 74 27.80 16.79 -11.05
C TYR A 74 28.31 16.02 -9.83
N THR A 75 28.36 14.68 -9.92
CA THR A 75 28.89 13.84 -8.84
C THR A 75 30.38 14.11 -8.61
N GLN A 76 31.19 14.21 -9.67
CA GLN A 76 32.62 14.51 -9.53
C GLN A 76 32.84 15.87 -8.88
N LYS A 77 32.14 16.91 -9.35
CA LYS A 77 32.24 18.25 -8.78
C LYS A 77 31.87 18.26 -7.28
N CYS A 78 30.84 17.52 -6.87
CA CYS A 78 30.48 17.40 -5.45
C CYS A 78 31.55 16.65 -4.65
N ILE A 79 32.07 15.54 -5.18
CA ILE A 79 33.11 14.75 -4.52
C ILE A 79 34.39 15.61 -4.37
N ASP A 80 34.82 16.31 -5.41
CA ASP A 80 36.02 17.14 -5.40
C ASP A 80 35.95 18.25 -4.34
N LEU A 81 34.81 18.93 -4.23
CA LEU A 81 34.64 20.04 -3.30
C LEU A 81 34.48 19.57 -1.84
N TYR A 82 33.82 18.43 -1.62
CA TYR A 82 33.30 18.09 -0.29
C TYR A 82 33.83 16.78 0.32
N ARG A 83 34.61 15.95 -0.40
CA ARG A 83 35.08 14.64 0.08
C ARG A 83 35.85 14.72 1.40
N ASP A 84 36.74 15.69 1.56
CA ASP A 84 37.53 15.81 2.79
C ASP A 84 36.66 16.24 3.98
N ALA A 85 35.67 17.09 3.74
CA ALA A 85 34.69 17.47 4.75
C ALA A 85 33.80 16.27 5.12
N ALA A 86 33.37 15.48 4.14
CA ALA A 86 32.60 14.25 4.33
C ALA A 86 33.36 13.24 5.20
N ARG A 87 34.65 13.02 4.93
CA ARG A 87 35.52 12.13 5.73
C ARG A 87 35.68 12.61 7.18
N ARG A 88 35.84 13.92 7.40
CA ARG A 88 35.87 14.50 8.76
C ARG A 88 34.54 14.34 9.48
N GLN A 89 33.43 14.50 8.77
CA GLN A 89 32.08 14.32 9.32
C GLN A 89 31.84 12.86 9.69
N GLN A 90 32.15 11.91 8.82
CA GLN A 90 32.06 10.47 9.11
C GLN A 90 32.88 10.10 10.35
N SER A 91 34.15 10.52 10.44
CA SER A 91 35.04 10.12 11.54
C SER A 91 34.62 10.69 12.90
N SER A 92 33.89 11.80 12.89
CA SER A 92 33.31 12.44 14.09
C SER A 92 32.10 11.67 14.65
N LEU A 93 31.51 10.76 13.88
CA LEU A 93 30.31 10.01 14.26
C LEU A 93 30.67 8.63 14.84
N ARG A 94 29.80 8.16 15.72
CA ARG A 94 29.80 6.80 16.30
C ARG A 94 28.44 6.10 16.14
N ALA A 95 27.43 6.86 15.77
CA ALA A 95 26.08 6.43 15.47
C ALA A 95 25.45 7.46 14.51
N PHE A 96 24.31 7.12 13.92
CA PHE A 96 23.57 8.04 13.07
C PHE A 96 23.13 9.30 13.84
N PRO A 97 23.30 10.50 13.26
CA PRO A 97 22.86 11.73 13.90
C PRO A 97 21.32 11.79 13.97
N PRO A 98 20.74 12.45 15.00
CA PRO A 98 19.30 12.69 15.07
C PRO A 98 18.85 13.59 13.92
N ARG A 99 17.59 13.42 13.46
CA ARG A 99 17.02 14.09 12.27
C ARG A 99 17.27 15.60 12.24
N GLU A 100 17.08 16.28 13.37
CA GLU A 100 17.24 17.73 13.53
C GLU A 100 18.67 18.23 13.25
N LYS A 101 19.67 17.35 13.28
CA LYS A 101 21.09 17.69 13.10
C LYS A 101 21.64 17.23 11.76
N GLN A 102 20.83 16.64 10.88
CA GLN A 102 21.32 16.07 9.62
C GLN A 102 21.87 17.13 8.66
N SER A 103 21.32 18.35 8.66
CA SER A 103 21.83 19.47 7.86
C SER A 103 23.29 19.83 8.19
N VAL A 104 23.75 19.53 9.40
CA VAL A 104 25.15 19.71 9.82
C VAL A 104 26.09 18.74 9.08
N PHE A 105 25.57 17.60 8.63
CA PHE A 105 26.32 16.52 7.98
C PHE A 105 26.09 16.48 6.46
N ASN A 106 25.69 17.60 5.84
CA ASN A 106 25.41 17.66 4.40
C ASN A 106 26.57 17.21 3.53
N ALA A 107 27.83 17.52 3.89
CA ALA A 107 28.98 17.07 3.08
C ALA A 107 29.09 15.53 3.07
N LEU A 108 28.98 14.87 4.22
CA LEU A 108 28.94 13.41 4.35
C LEU A 108 27.80 12.82 3.53
N ASN A 109 26.58 13.31 3.77
CA ASN A 109 25.38 12.77 3.16
C ASN A 109 25.39 12.93 1.63
N ASN A 110 25.76 14.11 1.13
CA ASN A 110 25.76 14.42 -0.29
C ASN A 110 26.90 13.71 -1.04
N VAL A 111 28.10 13.63 -0.49
CA VAL A 111 29.23 12.90 -1.12
C VAL A 111 28.94 11.41 -1.18
N ALA A 112 28.45 10.80 -0.09
CA ALA A 112 28.07 9.40 -0.09
C ALA A 112 26.98 9.12 -1.14
N THR A 113 26.00 10.02 -1.25
CA THR A 113 24.92 9.92 -2.23
C THR A 113 25.44 10.10 -3.66
N CYS A 114 26.42 10.97 -3.91
CA CYS A 114 27.04 11.10 -5.23
C CYS A 114 27.79 9.82 -5.66
N TYR A 115 28.46 9.12 -4.75
CA TYR A 115 28.99 7.78 -5.04
C TYR A 115 27.84 6.79 -5.30
N PHE A 116 26.76 6.81 -4.51
CA PHE A 116 25.60 5.96 -4.75
C PHE A 116 24.99 6.18 -6.15
N ILE A 117 24.76 7.43 -6.58
CA ILE A 117 24.24 7.78 -7.91
C ILE A 117 25.17 7.26 -9.02
N ARG A 118 26.49 7.31 -8.82
CA ARG A 118 27.46 6.70 -9.76
C ARG A 118 27.29 5.19 -9.85
N GLY A 119 27.14 4.52 -8.72
CA GLY A 119 26.85 3.09 -8.66
C GLY A 119 25.59 2.75 -9.46
N GLU A 120 24.50 3.47 -9.22
CA GLU A 120 23.23 3.33 -9.95
C GLU A 120 23.38 3.61 -11.46
N ALA A 121 24.15 4.64 -11.84
CA ALA A 121 24.43 4.93 -13.25
C ALA A 121 25.17 3.79 -13.95
N LEU A 122 26.08 3.12 -13.24
CA LEU A 122 26.81 1.96 -13.75
C LEU A 122 25.91 0.72 -13.81
N MET A 123 25.03 0.50 -12.83
CA MET A 123 23.99 -0.54 -12.86
C MET A 123 23.13 -0.41 -14.12
N ARG A 124 22.60 0.79 -14.39
CA ARG A 124 21.79 1.08 -15.60
C ARG A 124 22.54 0.91 -16.92
N GLN A 125 23.86 0.82 -16.88
CA GLN A 125 24.74 0.54 -18.03
C GLN A 125 25.20 -0.92 -18.10
N ASN A 126 24.67 -1.80 -17.24
CA ASN A 126 25.09 -3.20 -17.09
C ASN A 126 26.57 -3.36 -16.68
N LYS A 127 27.15 -2.36 -16.01
CA LYS A 127 28.53 -2.36 -15.52
C LYS A 127 28.59 -2.76 -14.05
N TRP A 128 28.04 -3.94 -13.76
CA TRP A 128 27.78 -4.43 -12.40
C TRP A 128 29.02 -4.44 -11.50
N GLN A 129 30.19 -4.79 -12.07
CA GLN A 129 31.42 -4.94 -11.29
C GLN A 129 31.99 -3.57 -10.91
N GLU A 130 31.94 -2.61 -11.83
CA GLU A 130 32.29 -1.22 -11.56
C GLU A 130 31.31 -0.60 -10.54
N ALA A 131 30.00 -0.87 -10.69
CA ALA A 131 28.98 -0.41 -9.75
C ALA A 131 29.22 -0.94 -8.34
N ARG A 132 29.51 -2.24 -8.21
CA ARG A 132 29.85 -2.90 -6.94
C ARG A 132 31.00 -2.22 -6.22
N GLU A 133 32.08 -1.89 -6.94
CA GLU A 133 33.22 -1.18 -6.35
C GLU A 133 32.86 0.23 -5.88
N ILE A 134 32.02 0.95 -6.63
CA ILE A 134 31.52 2.27 -6.22
C ILE A 134 30.63 2.16 -4.97
N PHE A 135 29.71 1.20 -4.90
CA PHE A 135 28.89 0.98 -3.71
C PHE A 135 29.74 0.62 -2.49
N ARG A 136 30.81 -0.15 -2.69
CA ARG A 136 31.75 -0.52 -1.62
C ARG A 136 32.46 0.70 -1.03
N ILE A 137 32.77 1.72 -1.84
CA ILE A 137 33.29 3.00 -1.32
C ILE A 137 32.33 3.61 -0.30
N VAL A 138 31.02 3.59 -0.58
CA VAL A 138 30.00 4.11 0.35
C VAL A 138 30.00 3.34 1.67
N VAL A 139 29.96 2.01 1.59
CA VAL A 139 29.91 1.13 2.77
C VAL A 139 31.17 1.30 3.64
N GLU A 140 32.35 1.28 3.02
CA GLU A 140 33.63 1.34 3.72
C GLU A 140 33.93 2.74 4.30
N ASN A 141 33.54 3.81 3.62
CA ASN A 141 34.04 5.17 3.93
C ASN A 141 32.97 6.14 4.44
N PHE A 142 31.67 5.82 4.30
CA PHE A 142 30.57 6.74 4.58
C PHE A 142 29.38 6.04 5.27
N SER A 143 29.67 5.11 6.19
CA SER A 143 28.67 4.24 6.82
C SER A 143 27.58 4.93 7.63
N PHE A 144 27.78 6.19 8.06
CA PHE A 144 26.78 6.96 8.79
C PHE A 144 26.00 7.97 7.92
N ALA A 145 26.20 7.94 6.60
CA ALA A 145 25.50 8.84 5.69
C ALA A 145 23.99 8.54 5.61
N GLN A 146 23.18 9.59 5.69
CA GLN A 146 21.73 9.55 5.53
C GLN A 146 21.26 10.65 4.59
N TYR A 147 20.56 10.30 3.52
CA TYR A 147 20.09 11.28 2.54
C TYR A 147 18.57 11.47 2.65
N TRP A 148 18.11 12.71 2.47
CA TRP A 148 16.69 13.03 2.44
C TRP A 148 16.11 12.63 1.09
N ASP A 149 15.18 11.68 1.10
CA ASP A 149 14.37 11.40 -0.07
C ASP A 149 13.26 12.46 -0.15
N PRO A 150 13.06 13.13 -1.30
CA PRO A 150 11.93 14.04 -1.52
C PRO A 150 10.57 13.37 -1.28
N ARG A 151 10.53 12.03 -1.26
CA ARG A 151 9.35 11.25 -0.89
C ARG A 151 9.05 11.20 0.62
N GLY A 152 9.83 11.87 1.46
CA GLY A 152 9.45 12.18 2.85
C GLY A 152 10.17 11.37 3.94
N TRP A 153 11.22 10.64 3.61
CA TRP A 153 12.01 9.88 4.58
C TRP A 153 13.51 10.07 4.38
N PHE A 154 14.29 9.79 5.44
CA PHE A 154 15.73 9.62 5.31
C PHE A 154 16.05 8.15 5.08
N TRP A 155 16.84 7.85 4.07
CA TRP A 155 17.39 6.52 3.85
C TRP A 155 18.89 6.51 4.17
N LYS A 156 19.40 5.34 4.54
CA LYS A 156 20.82 5.16 4.87
C LYS A 156 21.56 4.72 3.62
N VAL A 157 22.51 5.53 3.19
CA VAL A 157 23.17 5.34 1.89
C VAL A 157 24.00 4.06 1.88
N ALA A 158 24.74 3.80 2.95
CA ALA A 158 25.56 2.58 3.07
C ALA A 158 24.73 1.30 3.18
N GLU A 159 23.63 1.29 3.94
CA GLU A 159 22.74 0.12 4.05
C GLU A 159 22.16 -0.22 2.67
N LYS A 160 21.74 0.80 1.91
CA LYS A 160 21.25 0.59 0.54
C LYS A 160 22.33 0.12 -0.42
N SER A 161 23.54 0.67 -0.33
CA SER A 161 24.70 0.18 -1.09
C SER A 161 25.02 -1.28 -0.79
N GLU A 162 24.96 -1.70 0.48
CA GLU A 162 25.21 -3.07 0.92
C GLU A 162 24.12 -4.04 0.42
N GLU A 163 22.84 -3.63 0.46
CA GLU A 163 21.76 -4.36 -0.20
C GLU A 163 22.08 -4.58 -1.69
N THR A 164 22.51 -3.52 -2.40
CA THR A 164 22.81 -3.60 -3.83
C THR A 164 24.03 -4.48 -4.12
N ILE A 165 25.11 -4.39 -3.33
CA ILE A 165 26.27 -5.29 -3.44
C ILE A 165 25.83 -6.75 -3.26
N THR A 166 25.01 -7.03 -2.25
CA THR A 166 24.48 -8.38 -2.00
C THR A 166 23.66 -8.88 -3.19
N LYS A 167 22.89 -8.00 -3.84
CA LYS A 167 22.14 -8.33 -5.06
C LYS A 167 23.06 -8.64 -6.24
N ILE A 168 24.07 -7.79 -6.50
CA ILE A 168 25.07 -8.02 -7.56
C ILE A 168 25.77 -9.36 -7.32
N ASP A 169 26.23 -9.63 -6.09
CA ASP A 169 26.91 -10.86 -5.73
C ASP A 169 25.98 -12.09 -5.88
N LYS A 170 24.67 -11.96 -5.62
CA LYS A 170 23.68 -13.02 -5.87
C LYS A 170 23.43 -13.25 -7.36
N GLN A 171 23.34 -12.19 -8.15
CA GLN A 171 23.13 -12.26 -9.60
C GLN A 171 24.34 -12.90 -10.31
N VAL A 172 25.57 -12.67 -9.83
CA VAL A 172 26.78 -13.37 -10.27
C VAL A 172 26.79 -14.84 -9.82
N ARG A 173 26.13 -15.17 -8.71
CA ARG A 173 26.01 -16.55 -8.19
C ARG A 173 24.84 -17.35 -8.80
N GLU A 174 23.89 -16.72 -9.48
CA GLU A 174 22.72 -17.41 -10.06
C GLU A 174 23.04 -18.29 -11.29
N GLU A 175 24.30 -18.38 -11.73
CA GLU A 175 24.82 -19.54 -12.50
C GLU A 175 25.02 -20.82 -11.64
N GLY A 176 24.70 -20.81 -10.34
CA GLY A 176 24.85 -21.97 -9.46
C GLY A 176 24.19 -21.83 -8.08
N GLN A 177 22.95 -22.29 -8.00
CA GLN A 177 22.21 -22.76 -6.81
C GLN A 177 22.01 -21.86 -5.56
N VAL A 178 20.71 -21.69 -5.26
CA VAL A 178 19.95 -21.69 -3.99
C VAL A 178 20.57 -21.09 -2.72
N LEU A 179 19.85 -20.13 -2.12
CA LEU A 179 20.13 -19.55 -0.81
C LEU A 179 19.52 -20.37 0.36
N GLU A 180 20.37 -20.62 1.36
CA GLU A 180 20.09 -20.98 2.77
C GLU A 180 19.32 -19.84 3.50
N GLU A 181 18.72 -19.97 4.69
CA GLU A 181 18.39 -21.04 5.64
C GLU A 181 17.16 -20.50 6.39
N ILE A 182 16.12 -21.32 6.59
CA ILE A 182 14.85 -20.89 7.19
C ILE A 182 15.00 -20.92 8.72
N GLU A 183 14.84 -19.78 9.40
CA GLU A 183 14.64 -19.74 10.86
C GLU A 183 13.56 -20.77 11.25
N PRO A 184 13.73 -21.53 12.35
CA PRO A 184 12.83 -22.64 12.66
C PRO A 184 11.37 -22.15 12.70
N SER A 185 10.55 -22.70 11.81
CA SER A 185 9.13 -22.38 11.74
C SER A 185 8.50 -22.61 13.12
N ARG A 186 7.88 -21.57 13.68
CA ARG A 186 7.11 -21.72 14.92
C ARG A 186 6.06 -22.83 14.74
N PRO A 187 5.82 -23.66 15.77
CA PRO A 187 4.99 -24.84 15.60
C PRO A 187 3.54 -24.46 15.31
N LEU A 188 2.86 -25.24 14.48
CA LEU A 188 1.42 -25.14 14.30
C LEU A 188 0.72 -25.57 15.60
N SER A 189 -0.14 -24.72 16.17
CA SER A 189 -0.91 -25.07 17.38
C SER A 189 -2.36 -24.63 17.28
N LYS A 190 -3.25 -25.41 17.92
CA LYS A 190 -4.66 -25.02 18.13
C LYS A 190 -4.78 -24.31 19.47
N LEU A 191 -5.65 -23.30 19.53
CA LEU A 191 -5.98 -22.61 20.78
C LEU A 191 -7.10 -23.36 21.51
N ALA A 192 -6.83 -23.75 22.76
CA ALA A 192 -7.83 -24.24 23.70
C ALA A 192 -7.87 -23.29 24.91
N LEU A 193 -9.06 -22.80 25.26
CA LEU A 193 -9.22 -21.85 26.36
C LEU A 193 -9.41 -22.60 27.68
N PHE A 194 -8.60 -22.27 28.68
CA PHE A 194 -8.75 -22.79 30.04
C PHE A 194 -10.10 -22.40 30.69
N GLU A 195 -10.55 -21.16 30.46
CA GLU A 195 -11.82 -20.62 30.98
C GLU A 195 -12.57 -19.88 29.84
N PRO A 196 -13.36 -20.57 29.00
CA PRO A 196 -14.02 -19.94 27.83
C PRO A 196 -15.12 -18.89 28.18
N GLY A 197 -15.48 -18.81 29.46
CA GLY A 197 -16.54 -17.95 29.99
C GLY A 197 -17.89 -18.66 30.09
N LEU A 198 -18.67 -18.32 31.11
CA LEU A 198 -19.96 -18.98 31.42
C LEU A 198 -21.09 -18.57 30.49
N GLU A 199 -21.03 -17.36 29.91
CA GLU A 199 -22.07 -16.86 29.02
C GLU A 199 -21.57 -16.84 27.57
N VAL A 200 -22.44 -17.22 26.62
CA VAL A 200 -22.13 -17.08 25.19
C VAL A 200 -22.20 -15.61 24.78
N ILE A 201 -23.22 -14.90 25.26
CA ILE A 201 -23.40 -13.45 25.14
C ILE A 201 -23.34 -12.91 26.57
N VAL A 202 -22.42 -12.00 26.83
CA VAL A 202 -22.33 -11.36 28.15
C VAL A 202 -23.49 -10.38 28.29
N ASP A 203 -24.37 -10.63 29.24
CA ASP A 203 -25.42 -9.68 29.62
C ASP A 203 -24.86 -8.65 30.62
N TYR A 204 -24.25 -7.61 30.08
CA TYR A 204 -23.62 -6.54 30.86
C TYR A 204 -24.60 -5.87 31.86
N ALA A 205 -25.91 -5.88 31.62
CA ALA A 205 -26.87 -5.31 32.56
C ALA A 205 -26.95 -6.10 33.89
N LYS A 206 -26.52 -7.38 33.93
CA LYS A 206 -26.45 -8.18 35.15
C LYS A 206 -25.28 -7.79 36.06
N TYR A 207 -24.18 -7.32 35.47
CA TYR A 207 -22.90 -7.14 36.16
C TYR A 207 -22.48 -5.68 36.32
N GLY A 208 -23.32 -4.75 35.86
CA GLY A 208 -23.04 -3.33 35.87
C GLY A 208 -24.19 -2.52 35.31
N ARG A 209 -23.94 -1.23 35.06
CA ARG A 209 -24.91 -0.30 34.49
C ARG A 209 -24.28 0.61 33.45
N PHE A 210 -25.05 0.91 32.41
CA PHE A 210 -24.71 1.90 31.40
C PHE A 210 -25.19 3.28 31.85
N GLU A 211 -24.32 4.28 31.77
CA GLU A 211 -24.65 5.67 32.03
C GLU A 211 -24.39 6.49 30.75
N ASN A 212 -25.31 7.41 30.44
CA ASN A 212 -25.19 8.37 29.32
C ASN A 212 -24.91 7.74 27.93
N ALA A 213 -25.52 6.59 27.64
CA ALA A 213 -25.42 5.97 26.32
C ALA A 213 -25.91 6.92 25.21
N GLY A 214 -25.14 6.99 24.12
CA GLY A 214 -25.37 7.90 22.99
C GLY A 214 -24.76 9.29 23.15
N THR A 215 -23.97 9.55 24.20
CA THR A 215 -23.29 10.84 24.41
C THR A 215 -21.78 10.65 24.57
N LYS A 216 -21.04 11.77 24.60
CA LYS A 216 -19.60 11.81 24.91
C LYS A 216 -19.26 11.42 26.34
N ASP A 217 -20.25 11.45 27.24
CA ASP A 217 -20.09 11.15 28.66
C ASP A 217 -20.43 9.69 29.00
N TYR A 218 -20.57 8.84 27.97
CA TYR A 218 -20.88 7.42 28.11
C TYR A 218 -19.87 6.71 29.00
N ARG A 219 -20.39 5.91 29.95
CA ARG A 219 -19.58 5.02 30.80
C ARG A 219 -20.35 3.74 31.11
N TYR A 220 -19.62 2.64 31.23
CA TYR A 220 -20.14 1.41 31.84
C TYR A 220 -19.49 1.20 33.21
N ILE A 221 -20.32 1.14 34.26
CA ILE A 221 -19.89 0.96 35.64
C ILE A 221 -20.10 -0.49 36.03
N ILE A 222 -19.01 -1.20 36.33
CA ILE A 222 -19.03 -2.58 36.81
C ILE A 222 -19.48 -2.59 38.28
N THR A 223 -20.51 -3.36 38.60
CA THR A 223 -21.00 -3.60 39.97
C THR A 223 -20.67 -4.99 40.49
N ASP A 224 -20.45 -5.96 39.60
CA ASP A 224 -19.97 -7.32 39.93
C ASP A 224 -18.82 -7.72 39.00
N GLN A 225 -17.59 -7.42 39.45
CA GLN A 225 -16.39 -7.69 38.67
C GLN A 225 -16.07 -9.19 38.54
N VAL A 226 -16.36 -9.98 39.59
CA VAL A 226 -16.05 -11.42 39.59
C VAL A 226 -17.01 -12.15 38.67
N GLY A 227 -18.31 -11.88 38.78
CA GLY A 227 -19.32 -12.44 37.89
C GLY A 227 -19.08 -12.04 36.43
N LEU A 228 -18.75 -10.77 36.17
CA LEU A 228 -18.43 -10.33 34.81
C LEU A 228 -17.20 -11.04 34.24
N ALA A 229 -16.14 -11.20 35.03
CA ALA A 229 -14.94 -11.92 34.61
C ALA A 229 -15.23 -13.41 34.28
N GLN A 230 -16.10 -14.06 35.06
CA GLN A 230 -16.52 -15.43 34.84
C GLN A 230 -17.43 -15.56 33.60
N ALA A 231 -18.35 -14.62 33.38
CA ALA A 231 -19.19 -14.58 32.18
C ALA A 231 -18.35 -14.34 30.91
N ALA A 232 -17.40 -13.41 31.00
CA ALA A 232 -16.51 -13.01 29.92
C ALA A 232 -15.56 -14.15 29.49
N GLY A 233 -14.86 -14.77 30.45
CA GLY A 233 -13.84 -15.78 30.18
C GLY A 233 -12.45 -15.19 29.91
N VAL A 234 -11.45 -16.06 29.88
CA VAL A 234 -10.02 -15.69 29.82
C VAL A 234 -9.69 -14.82 28.61
N GLY A 235 -8.95 -13.73 28.84
CA GLY A 235 -8.52 -12.80 27.80
C GLY A 235 -9.60 -11.84 27.31
N VAL A 236 -10.82 -11.94 27.85
CA VAL A 236 -11.90 -10.96 27.62
C VAL A 236 -12.04 -10.09 28.86
N TYR A 237 -11.86 -8.78 28.70
CA TYR A 237 -11.97 -7.82 29.79
C TYR A 237 -13.32 -7.96 30.53
N PRO A 238 -13.33 -7.96 31.89
CA PRO A 238 -12.22 -7.66 32.79
C PRO A 238 -11.31 -8.85 33.16
N ASN A 239 -11.53 -10.05 32.63
CA ASN A 239 -10.74 -11.25 32.94
C ASN A 239 -9.40 -11.29 32.16
N THR A 240 -8.51 -10.36 32.50
CA THR A 240 -7.20 -10.20 31.84
C THR A 240 -6.06 -10.92 32.57
N THR A 241 -6.32 -11.51 33.74
CA THR A 241 -5.27 -12.07 34.61
C THR A 241 -5.33 -13.59 34.74
N SER A 242 -6.47 -14.23 34.49
CA SER A 242 -6.60 -15.69 34.72
C SER A 242 -5.70 -16.52 33.80
N VAL A 243 -5.35 -16.01 32.62
CA VAL A 243 -4.39 -16.59 31.68
C VAL A 243 -3.02 -16.88 32.32
N ARG A 244 -2.62 -16.14 33.38
CA ARG A 244 -1.35 -16.40 34.10
C ARG A 244 -1.37 -17.70 34.90
N ARG A 245 -2.56 -18.23 35.17
CA ARG A 245 -2.80 -19.50 35.86
C ARG A 245 -3.11 -20.63 34.89
N ASP A 246 -3.21 -20.34 33.59
CA ASP A 246 -3.44 -21.34 32.55
C ASP A 246 -2.26 -22.33 32.55
N PRO A 247 -2.50 -23.64 32.76
CA PRO A 247 -1.44 -24.65 32.73
C PRO A 247 -0.64 -24.64 31.42
N GLY A 248 -1.30 -24.33 30.29
CA GLY A 248 -0.66 -24.19 29.00
C GLY A 248 0.28 -22.97 28.94
N TYR A 249 -0.12 -21.84 29.54
CA TYR A 249 0.78 -20.69 29.65
C TYR A 249 1.99 -21.02 30.53
N LEU A 250 1.77 -21.65 31.69
CA LEU A 250 2.83 -22.03 32.61
C LEU A 250 3.82 -23.02 31.97
N ALA A 251 3.34 -23.92 31.10
CA ALA A 251 4.18 -24.85 30.36
C ALA A 251 5.05 -24.16 29.29
N LEU A 252 4.58 -23.07 28.68
CA LEU A 252 5.33 -22.33 27.66
C LEU A 252 6.21 -21.21 28.24
N LYS A 253 5.93 -20.78 29.47
CA LYS A 253 6.69 -19.72 30.14
C LYS A 253 8.16 -20.11 30.28
N GLY A 254 9.06 -19.27 29.76
CA GLY A 254 10.51 -19.50 29.81
C GLY A 254 11.04 -20.39 28.69
N THR A 255 10.18 -20.87 27.79
CA THR A 255 10.60 -21.59 26.57
C THR A 255 10.80 -20.63 25.40
N ASP A 256 11.55 -21.07 24.38
CA ASP A 256 11.74 -20.29 23.15
C ASP A 256 10.44 -20.08 22.35
N ARG A 257 9.37 -20.85 22.62
CA ARG A 257 8.07 -20.67 21.96
C ARG A 257 7.40 -19.33 22.26
N LEU A 258 7.79 -18.62 23.33
CA LEU A 258 7.29 -17.28 23.66
C LEU A 258 8.34 -16.17 23.43
N LYS A 259 9.48 -16.50 22.82
CA LYS A 259 10.56 -15.55 22.48
C LYS A 259 10.11 -14.62 21.34
N GLY A 260 10.51 -13.34 21.41
CA GLY A 260 10.10 -12.29 20.47
C GLY A 260 9.17 -11.25 21.13
N ASN A 261 8.82 -10.21 20.38
CA ASN A 261 7.79 -9.24 20.80
C ASN A 261 6.38 -9.84 20.53
N HIS A 262 5.29 -9.17 20.89
CA HIS A 262 3.92 -9.67 20.64
C HIS A 262 3.47 -9.53 19.18
N TRP A 263 3.98 -8.54 18.44
CA TRP A 263 3.71 -8.34 17.01
C TRP A 263 4.22 -9.49 16.14
N ASP A 264 5.37 -10.09 16.49
CA ASP A 264 5.93 -11.27 15.82
C ASP A 264 4.98 -12.47 15.85
N PHE A 265 3.97 -12.47 16.71
CA PHE A 265 3.01 -13.56 16.86
C PHE A 265 1.69 -13.29 16.14
N LEU A 266 1.41 -12.07 15.71
CA LEU A 266 0.08 -11.67 15.25
C LEU A 266 -0.46 -12.55 14.13
N TYR A 267 0.40 -12.87 13.14
CA TYR A 267 0.06 -13.69 11.97
C TYR A 267 0.61 -15.13 12.04
N THR A 268 1.26 -15.51 13.14
CA THR A 268 1.80 -16.89 13.30
C THR A 268 0.71 -17.96 13.31
N ASN A 269 1.12 -19.20 13.03
CA ASN A 269 0.31 -20.41 13.13
C ASN A 269 0.34 -21.06 14.53
N ASP A 270 1.21 -20.60 15.44
CA ASP A 270 1.16 -20.97 16.87
C ASP A 270 0.08 -20.15 17.61
N MET A 271 -1.20 -20.48 17.37
CA MET A 271 -2.34 -19.72 17.93
C MET A 271 -2.33 -19.67 19.46
N GLN A 272 -1.85 -20.73 20.11
CA GLN A 272 -1.75 -20.77 21.58
C GLN A 272 -0.71 -19.78 22.10
N ALA A 273 0.50 -19.77 21.52
CA ALA A 273 1.54 -18.82 21.90
C ALA A 273 1.12 -17.38 21.59
N ASN A 274 0.49 -17.16 20.43
CA ASN A 274 -0.07 -15.88 20.02
C ASN A 274 -1.06 -15.34 21.08
N PHE A 275 -2.04 -16.15 21.46
CA PHE A 275 -3.03 -15.77 22.48
C PHE A 275 -2.37 -15.37 23.81
N TYR A 276 -1.40 -16.13 24.31
CA TYR A 276 -0.70 -15.79 25.56
C TYR A 276 0.15 -14.53 25.44
N LYS A 277 0.84 -14.33 24.32
CA LYS A 277 1.66 -13.13 24.08
C LYS A 277 0.82 -11.87 24.07
N TRP A 278 -0.30 -11.88 23.36
CA TRP A 278 -1.20 -10.72 23.32
C TRP A 278 -1.86 -10.42 24.66
N ASN A 279 -2.23 -11.45 25.43
CA ASN A 279 -2.70 -11.25 26.79
C ASN A 279 -1.69 -10.53 27.69
N MET A 280 -0.39 -10.73 27.45
CA MET A 280 0.71 -10.07 28.19
C MET A 280 1.26 -8.82 27.49
N ALA A 281 0.71 -8.40 26.35
CA ALA A 281 1.25 -7.30 25.57
C ALA A 281 1.22 -5.97 26.35
N PRO A 282 2.25 -5.12 26.23
CA PRO A 282 2.28 -3.79 26.85
C PRO A 282 1.47 -2.74 26.07
N GLU A 283 0.32 -3.13 25.51
CA GLU A 283 -0.53 -2.28 24.67
C GLU A 283 -1.69 -1.66 25.47
N PRO A 284 -2.24 -0.51 25.02
CA PRO A 284 -3.52 0.02 25.53
C PRO A 284 -4.61 -1.06 25.51
N GLN A 285 -5.48 -1.07 26.53
CA GLN A 285 -6.39 -2.20 26.74
C GLN A 285 -7.36 -2.45 25.56
N GLY A 286 -7.85 -1.39 24.90
CA GLY A 286 -8.68 -1.54 23.70
C GLY A 286 -7.94 -2.23 22.53
N VAL A 287 -6.71 -1.79 22.26
CA VAL A 287 -5.84 -2.38 21.21
C VAL A 287 -5.52 -3.84 21.53
N LYS A 288 -5.15 -4.11 22.78
CA LYS A 288 -4.90 -5.47 23.26
C LYS A 288 -6.12 -6.36 23.10
N GLN A 289 -7.29 -5.89 23.53
CA GLN A 289 -8.55 -6.63 23.44
C GLN A 289 -8.92 -6.93 21.97
N PHE A 290 -8.63 -6.00 21.05
CA PHE A 290 -8.85 -6.19 19.62
C PHE A 290 -8.01 -7.35 19.06
N TYR A 291 -6.71 -7.38 19.34
CA TYR A 291 -5.86 -8.44 18.82
C TYR A 291 -6.05 -9.78 19.52
N ILE A 292 -6.52 -9.79 20.78
CA ILE A 292 -7.02 -11.02 21.40
C ILE A 292 -8.27 -11.53 20.66
N ALA A 293 -9.22 -10.65 20.34
CA ALA A 293 -10.41 -11.01 19.56
C ALA A 293 -10.06 -11.53 18.16
N PHE A 294 -9.09 -10.88 17.50
CA PHE A 294 -8.55 -11.31 16.21
C PHE A 294 -7.92 -12.71 16.27
N THR A 295 -7.12 -12.99 17.30
CA THR A 295 -6.53 -14.32 17.50
C THR A 295 -7.60 -15.39 17.77
N LEU A 296 -8.64 -15.05 18.55
CA LEU A 296 -9.78 -15.95 18.79
C LEU A 296 -10.54 -16.25 17.48
N GLU A 297 -10.74 -15.23 16.63
CA GLU A 297 -11.37 -15.38 15.32
C GLU A 297 -10.53 -16.29 14.41
N ARG A 298 -9.23 -16.03 14.28
CA ARG A 298 -8.31 -16.87 13.48
C ARG A 298 -8.24 -18.31 13.98
N ALA A 299 -8.44 -18.53 15.29
CA ALA A 299 -8.50 -19.85 15.89
C ALA A 299 -9.86 -20.58 15.68
N GLY A 300 -10.85 -19.93 15.05
CA GLY A 300 -12.20 -20.48 14.86
C GLY A 300 -13.08 -20.41 16.11
N LEU A 301 -12.67 -19.68 17.16
CA LEU A 301 -13.43 -19.48 18.39
C LEU A 301 -14.39 -18.29 18.24
N ILE A 302 -15.29 -18.39 17.27
CA ILE A 302 -16.08 -17.26 16.77
C ILE A 302 -16.95 -16.60 17.85
N LYS A 303 -17.59 -17.40 18.72
CA LYS A 303 -18.42 -16.86 19.83
C LYS A 303 -17.58 -16.02 20.80
N GLN A 304 -16.37 -16.46 21.09
CA GLN A 304 -15.43 -15.79 21.97
C GLN A 304 -14.84 -14.55 21.29
N ALA A 305 -14.59 -14.59 19.99
CA ALA A 305 -14.18 -13.43 19.20
C ALA A 305 -15.25 -12.33 19.24
N VAL A 306 -16.52 -12.65 18.96
CA VAL A 306 -17.64 -11.69 19.05
C VAL A 306 -17.73 -11.09 20.46
N LYS A 307 -17.62 -11.94 21.49
CA LYS A 307 -17.59 -11.49 22.89
C LYS A 307 -16.44 -10.52 23.18
N ALA A 308 -15.24 -10.84 22.70
CA ALA A 308 -14.04 -10.03 22.87
C ALA A 308 -14.13 -8.68 22.13
N TYR A 309 -14.64 -8.66 20.89
CA TYR A 309 -14.92 -7.42 20.17
C TYR A 309 -16.00 -6.59 20.86
N TYR A 310 -17.06 -7.22 21.38
CA TYR A 310 -18.13 -6.49 22.06
C TYR A 310 -17.67 -5.88 23.40
N ALA A 311 -16.71 -6.51 24.09
CA ALA A 311 -16.08 -5.92 25.26
C ALA A 311 -15.37 -4.58 24.94
N ILE A 312 -14.83 -4.40 23.74
CA ILE A 312 -14.27 -3.12 23.29
C ILE A 312 -15.36 -2.07 23.17
N VAL A 313 -16.48 -2.42 22.54
CA VAL A 313 -17.63 -1.51 22.35
C VAL A 313 -18.16 -1.02 23.70
N VAL A 314 -18.21 -1.89 24.71
CA VAL A 314 -18.69 -1.55 26.05
C VAL A 314 -17.68 -0.74 26.87
N HIS A 315 -16.41 -1.17 26.90
CA HIS A 315 -15.42 -0.65 27.84
C HIS A 315 -14.43 0.36 27.26
N PHE A 316 -14.15 0.27 25.96
CA PHE A 316 -13.09 1.01 25.29
C PHE A 316 -13.54 1.67 23.98
N PRO A 317 -14.71 2.33 23.92
CA PRO A 317 -15.28 2.81 22.66
C PRO A 317 -14.43 3.87 21.96
N GLY A 318 -13.71 4.71 22.73
CA GLY A 318 -12.79 5.72 22.22
C GLY A 318 -11.32 5.28 22.20
N ALA A 319 -11.02 3.98 22.30
CA ALA A 319 -9.64 3.53 22.23
C ALA A 319 -9.04 3.77 20.83
N ILE A 320 -7.77 4.16 20.82
CA ILE A 320 -7.01 4.50 19.61
C ILE A 320 -5.81 3.56 19.53
N GLY A 321 -5.64 2.95 18.35
CA GLY A 321 -4.39 2.34 17.91
C GLY A 321 -3.76 3.19 16.80
N TRP A 322 -2.62 2.76 16.29
CA TRP A 322 -1.87 3.48 15.26
C TRP A 322 -1.57 2.56 14.09
N THR A 323 -1.73 3.07 12.88
CA THR A 323 -1.32 2.38 11.65
C THR A 323 0.19 2.45 11.45
N TYR A 324 0.69 1.75 10.44
CA TYR A 324 2.10 1.83 10.02
C TYR A 324 2.54 3.27 9.69
N TRP A 325 1.67 4.05 9.05
CA TRP A 325 1.90 5.45 8.70
C TRP A 325 1.66 6.42 9.86
N HIS A 326 1.45 5.90 11.07
CA HIS A 326 1.14 6.67 12.28
C HIS A 326 -0.13 7.52 12.14
N THR A 327 -1.13 7.01 11.41
CA THR A 327 -2.47 7.59 11.41
C THR A 327 -3.33 6.95 12.51
N PRO A 328 -4.27 7.70 13.11
CA PRO A 328 -5.16 7.17 14.15
C PRO A 328 -6.04 6.03 13.62
N TRP A 329 -6.18 4.98 14.41
CA TRP A 329 -7.07 3.85 14.14
C TRP A 329 -8.02 3.63 15.31
N TYR A 330 -9.29 3.99 15.13
CA TYR A 330 -10.29 3.98 16.19
C TYR A 330 -10.88 2.59 16.41
N ILE A 331 -10.54 1.96 17.54
CA ILE A 331 -10.80 0.54 17.79
C ILE A 331 -12.28 0.25 18.00
N GLY A 332 -13.03 1.15 18.65
CA GLY A 332 -14.46 0.98 18.91
C GLY A 332 -15.30 0.82 17.65
N PRO A 333 -15.26 1.78 16.70
CA PRO A 333 -15.92 1.66 15.41
C PRO A 333 -15.51 0.39 14.64
N VAL A 334 -14.22 0.05 14.66
CA VAL A 334 -13.72 -1.15 13.95
C VAL A 334 -14.23 -2.43 14.61
N ALA A 335 -14.37 -2.47 15.94
CA ALA A 335 -14.96 -3.60 16.64
C ALA A 335 -16.44 -3.81 16.28
N ILE A 336 -17.22 -2.73 16.12
CA ILE A 336 -18.61 -2.82 15.63
C ILE A 336 -18.63 -3.45 14.23
N ASN A 337 -17.75 -2.98 13.33
CA ASN A 337 -17.65 -3.53 11.97
C ASN A 337 -17.25 -5.01 11.96
N LYS A 338 -16.29 -5.40 12.80
CA LYS A 338 -15.88 -6.81 12.96
C LYS A 338 -17.03 -7.68 13.47
N ILE A 339 -17.79 -7.22 14.46
CA ILE A 339 -18.96 -7.96 14.96
C ILE A 339 -19.98 -8.14 13.83
N ASN A 340 -20.36 -7.06 13.14
CA ASN A 340 -21.35 -7.14 12.06
C ASN A 340 -20.88 -8.04 10.91
N TYR A 341 -19.61 -7.96 10.51
CA TYR A 341 -19.02 -8.85 9.52
C TYR A 341 -19.12 -10.33 9.94
N ILE A 342 -18.70 -10.65 11.17
CA ILE A 342 -18.73 -12.03 11.69
C ILE A 342 -20.16 -12.55 11.72
N LEU A 343 -21.11 -11.78 12.27
CA LEU A 343 -22.50 -12.21 12.41
C LEU A 343 -23.18 -12.46 11.06
N ARG A 344 -22.82 -11.71 10.01
CA ARG A 344 -23.33 -11.97 8.65
C ARG A 344 -22.78 -13.26 8.03
N ARG A 345 -21.51 -13.60 8.29
CA ARG A 345 -20.89 -14.84 7.78
C ARG A 345 -21.20 -16.07 8.62
N HIS A 346 -21.62 -15.86 9.86
CA HIS A 346 -21.98 -16.90 10.81
C HIS A 346 -23.43 -16.77 11.30
N PRO A 347 -24.42 -16.84 10.38
CA PRO A 347 -25.83 -16.72 10.75
C PRO A 347 -26.31 -17.83 11.69
N GLU A 348 -25.60 -18.96 11.74
CA GLU A 348 -25.83 -20.06 12.70
C GLU A 348 -25.64 -19.64 14.17
N LEU A 349 -24.98 -18.51 14.43
CA LEU A 349 -24.90 -17.95 15.77
C LEU A 349 -26.26 -17.44 16.27
N GLY A 350 -27.16 -17.05 15.36
CA GLY A 350 -28.48 -16.51 15.67
C GLY A 350 -28.42 -15.22 16.47
N LEU A 351 -27.44 -14.35 16.18
CA LEU A 351 -27.19 -13.09 16.88
C LEU A 351 -27.14 -11.92 15.92
N LYS A 352 -27.67 -10.77 16.36
CA LYS A 352 -27.47 -9.46 15.72
C LYS A 352 -27.02 -8.43 16.74
N LEU A 353 -26.20 -7.46 16.32
CA LEU A 353 -25.83 -6.31 17.11
C LEU A 353 -26.81 -5.16 16.84
N GLU A 354 -27.67 -4.85 17.81
CA GLU A 354 -28.74 -3.86 17.67
C GLU A 354 -28.38 -2.54 18.37
N GLY A 355 -28.52 -1.44 17.64
CA GLY A 355 -28.40 -0.08 18.19
C GLY A 355 -26.98 0.40 18.52
N ALA A 356 -25.95 -0.41 18.27
CA ALA A 356 -24.58 -0.01 18.52
C ALA A 356 -24.11 1.03 17.49
N LYS A 357 -23.63 2.17 17.98
CA LYS A 357 -23.01 3.22 17.16
C LYS A 357 -21.94 3.92 17.98
N ILE A 358 -20.72 3.96 17.45
CA ILE A 358 -19.64 4.78 17.97
C ILE A 358 -19.25 5.76 16.87
N LYS A 359 -19.41 7.06 17.13
CA LYS A 359 -18.92 8.14 16.27
C LYS A 359 -17.72 8.77 16.96
N ILE A 360 -16.64 8.99 16.22
CA ILE A 360 -15.54 9.82 16.67
C ILE A 360 -15.68 11.15 15.95
N GLU A 361 -15.94 12.22 16.67
CA GLU A 361 -15.96 13.57 16.11
C GLU A 361 -14.52 14.07 15.94
N ASN A 362 -14.25 14.82 14.86
CA ASN A 362 -12.93 15.32 14.44
C ASN A 362 -11.94 14.25 13.93
N SER A 363 -12.42 13.05 13.58
CA SER A 363 -11.56 11.90 13.22
C SER A 363 -10.93 11.91 11.82
N PHE A 364 -11.10 12.98 11.04
CA PHE A 364 -10.58 13.07 9.66
C PHE A 364 -9.25 13.83 9.57
N ASP A 365 -8.58 14.05 10.70
CA ASP A 365 -7.21 14.52 10.77
C ASP A 365 -6.33 13.53 11.57
N ASN A 366 -5.10 13.91 11.90
CA ASN A 366 -4.19 13.08 12.73
C ASN A 366 -4.05 13.61 14.17
N ASP A 367 -4.80 14.64 14.57
CA ASP A 367 -4.73 15.27 15.88
C ASP A 367 -5.74 14.67 16.86
N VAL A 368 -5.39 13.53 17.43
CA VAL A 368 -6.27 12.81 18.36
C VAL A 368 -6.63 13.55 19.66
N ARG A 369 -6.04 14.73 19.92
CA ARG A 369 -6.31 15.52 21.13
C ARG A 369 -7.66 16.23 21.05
N ASN A 370 -8.17 16.47 19.85
CA ASN A 370 -9.47 17.11 19.62
C ASN A 370 -10.62 16.08 19.45
N ASP A 371 -10.30 14.78 19.42
CA ASP A 371 -11.26 13.72 19.15
C ASP A 371 -12.24 13.53 20.30
N VAL A 372 -13.52 13.32 19.95
CA VAL A 372 -14.57 13.04 20.92
C VAL A 372 -15.33 11.77 20.53
N ALA A 373 -15.27 10.75 21.37
CA ALA A 373 -16.02 9.51 21.17
C ALA A 373 -17.45 9.63 21.71
N ILE A 374 -18.44 9.60 20.82
CA ILE A 374 -19.86 9.47 21.16
C ILE A 374 -20.25 8.00 21.03
N CYS A 375 -20.64 7.39 22.15
CA CYS A 375 -20.83 5.95 22.21
C CYS A 375 -22.24 5.55 22.65
N ASN A 376 -22.93 4.83 21.78
CA ASN A 376 -24.01 3.93 22.16
C ASN A 376 -23.51 2.47 21.97
N PRO A 377 -23.34 1.69 23.05
CA PRO A 377 -22.80 0.33 22.92
C PRO A 377 -23.79 -0.65 22.29
N GLY A 378 -25.09 -0.30 22.20
CA GLY A 378 -26.12 -1.21 21.72
C GLY A 378 -26.19 -2.50 22.53
N ARG A 379 -26.70 -3.57 21.90
CA ARG A 379 -26.83 -4.90 22.51
C ARG A 379 -26.76 -6.03 21.49
N LEU A 380 -26.12 -7.13 21.86
CA LEU A 380 -26.23 -8.39 21.13
C LEU A 380 -27.55 -9.06 21.51
N VAL A 381 -28.41 -9.30 20.53
CA VAL A 381 -29.72 -9.94 20.73
C VAL A 381 -29.85 -11.17 19.85
N LYS A 382 -30.68 -12.11 20.29
CA LYS A 382 -31.04 -13.27 19.47
C LYS A 382 -31.87 -12.82 18.26
N CYS A 383 -31.62 -13.42 17.11
CA CYS A 383 -32.40 -13.21 15.90
C CYS A 383 -32.49 -14.51 15.09
N SER A 384 -33.44 -14.56 14.16
CA SER A 384 -33.45 -15.64 13.18
C SER A 384 -32.37 -15.43 12.11
N PRO A 385 -31.90 -16.48 11.43
CA PRO A 385 -30.96 -16.35 10.31
C PRO A 385 -31.48 -15.41 9.21
N GLU A 386 -32.79 -15.40 8.95
CA GLU A 386 -33.42 -14.57 7.93
C GLU A 386 -33.31 -13.06 8.22
N GLU A 387 -33.24 -12.67 9.50
CA GLU A 387 -33.01 -11.28 9.91
C GLU A 387 -31.59 -10.79 9.60
N LEU A 388 -30.64 -11.69 9.36
CA LEU A 388 -29.25 -11.37 9.02
C LEU A 388 -29.03 -11.26 7.50
N ILE A 389 -29.99 -11.76 6.71
CA ILE A 389 -29.93 -11.70 5.25
C ILE A 389 -30.30 -10.28 4.79
N PRO A 390 -29.45 -9.61 4.00
CA PRO A 390 -29.76 -8.29 3.44
C PRO A 390 -31.07 -8.25 2.66
N GLN A 391 -32.05 -7.48 3.15
CA GLN A 391 -33.32 -7.22 2.47
C GLN A 391 -33.21 -5.93 1.64
N ARG A 392 -32.82 -6.04 0.36
CA ARG A 392 -32.68 -4.88 -0.52
C ARG A 392 -34.03 -4.20 -0.77
N GLN A 393 -34.09 -2.90 -0.53
CA GLN A 393 -35.26 -2.06 -0.85
C GLN A 393 -35.44 -1.96 -2.37
N ASP A 394 -36.69 -2.08 -2.81
CA ASP A 394 -37.07 -1.88 -4.21
C ASP A 394 -37.01 -0.39 -4.58
N LEU A 395 -35.91 0.00 -5.24
CA LEU A 395 -35.63 1.38 -5.63
C LEU A 395 -36.63 1.94 -6.65
N SER A 396 -37.30 1.08 -7.44
CA SER A 396 -38.28 1.52 -8.44
C SER A 396 -39.49 2.23 -7.81
N LYS A 397 -39.76 1.94 -6.55
CA LYS A 397 -40.84 2.55 -5.75
C LYS A 397 -40.43 3.85 -5.09
N LEU A 398 -39.15 4.22 -5.14
CA LEU A 398 -38.63 5.42 -4.50
C LEU A 398 -38.52 6.58 -5.48
N LYS A 399 -38.93 7.77 -5.04
CA LYS A 399 -38.76 9.00 -5.82
C LYS A 399 -37.27 9.35 -5.93
N ILE A 400 -36.81 9.66 -7.13
CA ILE A 400 -35.51 10.30 -7.37
C ILE A 400 -35.62 11.78 -7.00
N ILE A 401 -34.73 12.24 -6.11
CA ILE A 401 -34.71 13.62 -5.58
C ILE A 401 -33.58 14.46 -6.18
N GLN A 402 -32.54 13.83 -6.72
CA GLN A 402 -31.40 14.52 -7.34
C GLN A 402 -30.85 13.70 -8.50
N ARG A 403 -30.33 14.41 -9.51
CA ARG A 403 -29.57 13.84 -10.64
C ARG A 403 -28.30 14.65 -10.85
N ARG A 404 -27.19 13.98 -11.19
CA ARG A 404 -25.90 14.57 -11.59
C ARG A 404 -25.38 13.85 -12.82
N GLY A 405 -24.82 14.58 -13.80
CA GLY A 405 -24.47 14.04 -15.11
C GLY A 405 -25.62 13.98 -16.13
N GLY A 406 -25.28 13.61 -17.36
CA GLY A 406 -26.17 13.59 -18.52
C GLY A 406 -26.94 12.28 -18.68
N LYS A 407 -27.62 12.09 -19.83
CA LYS A 407 -28.41 10.87 -20.09
C LYS A 407 -27.56 9.62 -20.37
N GLY A 408 -26.30 9.81 -20.78
CA GLY A 408 -25.36 8.71 -21.04
C GLY A 408 -24.83 8.11 -19.76
N VAL A 409 -24.36 8.95 -18.82
CA VAL A 409 -23.87 8.54 -17.51
C VAL A 409 -24.46 9.47 -16.44
N GLN A 410 -25.21 8.90 -15.50
CA GLN A 410 -25.98 9.67 -14.52
C GLN A 410 -25.90 9.08 -13.13
N LEU A 411 -25.66 9.93 -12.13
CA LEU A 411 -25.88 9.59 -10.74
C LEU A 411 -27.29 10.02 -10.34
N VAL A 412 -28.01 9.14 -9.67
CA VAL A 412 -29.35 9.44 -9.11
C VAL A 412 -29.33 9.24 -7.61
N GLN A 413 -29.94 10.17 -6.88
CA GLN A 413 -30.21 10.03 -5.46
C GLN A 413 -31.69 9.77 -5.24
N TYR A 414 -32.02 8.73 -4.47
CA TYR A 414 -33.37 8.38 -4.08
C TYR A 414 -33.78 9.08 -2.77
N LYS A 415 -35.08 9.14 -2.49
CA LYS A 415 -35.64 9.77 -1.28
C LYS A 415 -35.09 9.21 0.04
N ASN A 416 -34.64 7.96 0.06
CA ASN A 416 -33.98 7.34 1.24
C ASN A 416 -32.49 7.75 1.38
N GLY A 417 -31.99 8.64 0.52
CA GLY A 417 -30.61 9.13 0.50
C GLY A 417 -29.64 8.24 -0.26
N HIS A 418 -30.07 7.09 -0.79
CA HIS A 418 -29.20 6.17 -1.52
C HIS A 418 -28.85 6.71 -2.91
N TRP A 419 -27.66 6.39 -3.37
CA TRP A 419 -27.11 6.79 -4.66
C TRP A 419 -26.91 5.60 -5.59
N GLN A 420 -27.26 5.77 -6.86
CA GLN A 420 -27.03 4.76 -7.89
C GLN A 420 -26.46 5.41 -9.15
N LEU A 421 -25.48 4.76 -9.75
CA LEU A 421 -24.96 5.11 -11.08
C LEU A 421 -25.81 4.42 -12.14
N LEU A 422 -26.21 5.17 -13.15
CA LEU A 422 -26.94 4.70 -14.33
C LEU A 422 -26.09 4.96 -15.57
N VAL A 423 -25.97 3.96 -16.44
CA VAL A 423 -25.37 4.10 -17.77
C VAL A 423 -26.45 3.79 -18.80
N LYS A 424 -26.73 4.76 -19.69
CA LYS A 424 -27.83 4.72 -20.66
C LYS A 424 -29.21 4.41 -20.03
N GLY A 425 -29.41 4.86 -18.79
CA GLY A 425 -30.64 4.67 -18.02
C GLY A 425 -30.71 3.39 -17.18
N GLU A 426 -29.76 2.47 -17.35
CA GLU A 426 -29.72 1.20 -16.63
C GLU A 426 -28.79 1.25 -15.42
N PRO A 427 -29.13 0.60 -14.28
CA PRO A 427 -28.24 0.45 -13.14
C PRO A 427 -26.86 -0.09 -13.54
N PHE A 428 -25.81 0.59 -13.09
CA PHE A 428 -24.44 0.24 -13.41
C PHE A 428 -23.60 0.19 -12.13
N ALA A 429 -23.16 -1.02 -11.76
CA ALA A 429 -22.12 -1.21 -10.74
C ALA A 429 -20.75 -1.20 -11.42
N VAL A 430 -19.83 -0.39 -10.91
CA VAL A 430 -18.45 -0.31 -11.43
C VAL A 430 -17.71 -1.59 -11.03
N ARG A 431 -17.47 -2.47 -12.01
CA ARG A 431 -16.72 -3.73 -11.89
C ARG A 431 -15.43 -3.55 -12.67
N ALA A 432 -14.43 -2.99 -12.01
CA ALA A 432 -13.27 -2.45 -12.68
C ALA A 432 -11.95 -3.00 -12.17
N VAL A 433 -10.91 -2.81 -12.99
CA VAL A 433 -9.52 -3.09 -12.65
C VAL A 433 -8.65 -1.89 -13.03
N THR A 434 -7.55 -1.65 -12.32
CA THR A 434 -6.46 -0.84 -12.87
C THR A 434 -5.76 -1.66 -13.95
N TYR A 435 -5.54 -1.04 -15.10
CA TYR A 435 -4.98 -1.74 -16.26
C TYR A 435 -3.83 -0.95 -16.88
N SER A 436 -2.62 -1.42 -16.64
CA SER A 436 -1.40 -0.92 -17.27
C SER A 436 -0.37 -2.05 -17.24
N PRO A 437 -0.56 -3.13 -18.03
CA PRO A 437 0.30 -4.30 -17.94
C PRO A 437 1.76 -3.89 -18.23
N THR A 438 2.64 -4.14 -17.27
CA THR A 438 4.05 -3.77 -17.36
C THR A 438 4.88 -5.02 -17.68
N LYS A 439 5.69 -4.96 -18.74
CA LYS A 439 6.60 -6.05 -19.09
C LYS A 439 7.69 -6.19 -18.01
N VAL A 440 8.06 -7.43 -17.68
CA VAL A 440 9.20 -7.72 -16.79
C VAL A 440 10.45 -7.00 -17.28
N GLY A 441 11.15 -6.33 -16.35
CA GLY A 441 12.31 -5.49 -16.63
C GLY A 441 11.99 -4.02 -16.91
N GLN A 442 10.72 -3.64 -17.08
CA GLN A 442 10.33 -2.23 -17.20
C GLN A 442 10.01 -1.61 -15.84
N SER A 443 10.36 -0.33 -15.68
CA SER A 443 10.11 0.43 -14.47
C SER A 443 9.96 1.93 -14.74
N PRO A 444 9.03 2.62 -14.06
CA PRO A 444 8.98 4.07 -14.07
C PRO A 444 10.22 4.70 -13.42
N ASP A 445 10.78 4.09 -12.37
CA ASP A 445 11.97 4.59 -11.66
C ASP A 445 13.22 4.59 -12.55
N GLU A 446 13.27 3.66 -13.51
CA GLU A 446 14.33 3.54 -14.49
C GLU A 446 14.04 4.26 -15.81
N GLY A 447 12.84 4.85 -15.96
CA GLY A 447 12.40 5.44 -17.23
C GLY A 447 12.43 4.42 -18.39
N THR A 448 12.14 3.16 -18.10
CA THR A 448 12.04 2.06 -19.08
C THR A 448 10.60 1.64 -19.34
N LEU A 449 9.63 2.21 -18.61
CA LEU A 449 8.20 1.97 -18.80
C LEU A 449 7.74 2.38 -20.21
N GLY A 450 7.34 1.39 -21.01
CA GLY A 450 6.77 1.60 -22.34
C GLY A 450 5.25 1.74 -22.31
N ASN A 451 4.68 2.13 -23.44
CA ASN A 451 3.24 2.38 -23.58
C ASN A 451 2.52 1.09 -23.96
N TRP A 452 1.88 0.43 -22.99
CA TRP A 452 1.16 -0.82 -23.23
C TRP A 452 0.09 -0.74 -24.33
N MET A 453 -0.39 0.48 -24.65
CA MET A 453 -1.36 0.72 -25.73
C MET A 453 -0.75 0.73 -27.14
N GLU A 454 0.58 0.61 -27.25
CA GLU A 454 1.35 0.68 -28.50
C GLU A 454 2.43 -0.42 -28.59
N GLU A 455 2.63 -1.20 -27.52
CA GLU A 455 3.66 -2.23 -27.46
C GLU A 455 3.34 -3.45 -28.35
N ASP A 456 4.25 -3.71 -29.28
CA ASP A 456 4.27 -4.85 -30.21
C ASP A 456 5.71 -5.41 -30.25
N PHE A 457 6.08 -6.19 -29.23
CA PHE A 457 7.42 -6.74 -29.07
C PHE A 457 7.73 -7.84 -30.08
N ASN A 458 6.72 -8.52 -30.61
CA ASN A 458 6.89 -9.57 -31.62
C ASN A 458 6.84 -9.04 -33.07
N GLN A 459 6.51 -7.75 -33.25
CA GLN A 459 6.49 -7.01 -34.52
C GLN A 459 5.48 -7.56 -35.54
N ASN A 460 4.33 -8.05 -35.08
CA ASN A 460 3.30 -8.62 -35.94
C ASN A 460 2.17 -7.63 -36.28
N GLY A 461 2.24 -6.39 -35.77
CA GLY A 461 1.24 -5.35 -35.97
C GLY A 461 0.07 -5.38 -35.01
N LYS A 462 0.12 -6.19 -33.93
CA LYS A 462 -0.89 -6.25 -32.86
C LYS A 462 -0.29 -5.83 -31.54
N ILE A 463 -1.13 -5.24 -30.69
CA ILE A 463 -0.74 -4.83 -29.35
C ILE A 463 -0.76 -6.05 -28.43
N ASP A 464 0.40 -6.37 -27.83
CA ASP A 464 0.66 -7.67 -27.22
C ASP A 464 -0.26 -8.00 -26.04
N GLY A 465 -0.33 -7.13 -25.02
CA GLY A 465 -1.13 -7.39 -23.81
C GLY A 465 -2.63 -7.54 -24.08
N PRO A 466 -3.27 -6.53 -24.70
CA PRO A 466 -4.70 -6.55 -25.02
C PRO A 466 -5.16 -7.74 -25.87
N TYR A 467 -4.38 -8.15 -26.87
CA TYR A 467 -4.83 -9.10 -27.90
C TYR A 467 -4.08 -10.44 -27.94
N GLU A 468 -2.88 -10.53 -27.40
CA GLU A 468 -1.99 -11.69 -27.60
C GLU A 468 -1.58 -12.40 -26.33
N ALA A 469 -2.00 -11.92 -25.16
CA ALA A 469 -1.80 -12.65 -23.91
C ALA A 469 -2.45 -14.05 -23.94
N TRP A 470 -1.78 -15.04 -23.37
CA TRP A 470 -2.28 -16.42 -23.25
C TRP A 470 -2.19 -16.93 -21.82
N VAL A 471 -3.03 -17.89 -21.47
CA VAL A 471 -3.13 -18.42 -20.10
C VAL A 471 -2.33 -19.71 -19.97
N ASP A 472 -1.34 -19.71 -19.09
CA ASP A 472 -0.60 -20.90 -18.69
C ASP A 472 -1.44 -21.71 -17.70
N LYS A 473 -2.11 -22.74 -18.22
CA LYS A 473 -3.09 -23.59 -17.52
C LYS A 473 -2.42 -24.64 -16.67
N ASN A 474 -1.24 -25.13 -17.05
CA ASN A 474 -0.54 -26.19 -16.35
C ASN A 474 0.68 -25.70 -15.54
N HIS A 475 1.00 -24.41 -15.65
CA HIS A 475 2.06 -23.71 -14.93
C HIS A 475 3.46 -24.17 -15.29
N ASN A 476 3.71 -24.44 -16.57
CA ASN A 476 5.00 -24.88 -17.10
C ASN A 476 5.82 -23.76 -17.78
N ASN A 477 5.30 -22.52 -17.85
CA ASN A 477 5.89 -21.37 -18.53
C ASN A 477 6.10 -21.54 -20.06
N ILE A 478 5.37 -22.47 -20.68
CA ILE A 478 5.42 -22.78 -22.11
C ILE A 478 4.01 -22.63 -22.66
N GLN A 479 3.88 -22.00 -23.83
CA GLN A 479 2.59 -21.93 -24.50
C GLN A 479 2.30 -23.26 -25.19
N ASP A 480 1.40 -24.05 -24.61
CA ASP A 480 0.97 -25.33 -25.18
C ASP A 480 -0.08 -25.14 -26.29
N GLU A 481 -0.28 -26.15 -27.16
CA GLU A 481 -1.24 -26.08 -28.29
C GLU A 481 -2.68 -25.77 -27.85
N ASN A 482 -3.03 -26.07 -26.60
CA ASN A 482 -4.35 -25.82 -26.01
C ASN A 482 -4.44 -24.49 -25.24
N GLU A 483 -3.45 -23.61 -25.37
CA GLU A 483 -3.35 -22.29 -24.73
C GLU A 483 -3.33 -21.19 -25.80
N PRO A 484 -4.47 -20.94 -26.48
CA PRO A 484 -4.53 -19.94 -27.52
C PRO A 484 -4.31 -18.54 -26.96
N ASN A 485 -3.84 -17.63 -27.81
CA ASN A 485 -3.85 -16.20 -27.54
C ASN A 485 -5.30 -15.76 -27.32
N ALA A 486 -5.61 -15.37 -26.08
CA ALA A 486 -6.91 -14.84 -25.69
C ALA A 486 -6.89 -13.30 -25.70
N GLY A 487 -5.80 -12.70 -25.23
CA GLY A 487 -5.69 -11.27 -24.97
C GLY A 487 -6.34 -10.88 -23.64
N ASP A 488 -5.73 -9.91 -22.95
CA ASP A 488 -6.27 -9.41 -21.68
C ASP A 488 -7.70 -8.87 -21.82
N PHE A 489 -8.08 -8.29 -22.97
CA PHE A 489 -9.42 -7.75 -23.20
C PHE A 489 -10.49 -8.84 -23.15
N GLN A 490 -10.21 -9.99 -23.77
CA GLN A 490 -11.11 -11.14 -23.73
C GLN A 490 -11.19 -11.74 -22.32
N LEU A 491 -10.04 -11.88 -21.63
CA LEU A 491 -9.99 -12.37 -20.26
C LEU A 491 -10.77 -11.46 -19.30
N MET A 492 -10.62 -10.14 -19.43
CA MET A 492 -11.39 -9.18 -18.63
C MET A 492 -12.90 -9.30 -18.88
N LYS A 493 -13.32 -9.44 -20.16
CA LYS A 493 -14.72 -9.67 -20.52
C LYS A 493 -15.27 -10.95 -19.91
N GLU A 494 -14.50 -12.04 -19.95
CA GLU A 494 -14.87 -13.33 -19.37
C GLU A 494 -14.96 -13.31 -17.84
N MET A 495 -14.16 -12.46 -17.18
CA MET A 495 -14.26 -12.22 -15.73
C MET A 495 -15.49 -11.37 -15.36
N GLY A 496 -16.05 -10.60 -16.29
CA GLY A 496 -17.18 -9.69 -16.06
C GLY A 496 -16.78 -8.24 -15.76
N VAL A 497 -15.54 -7.85 -16.11
CA VAL A 497 -15.11 -6.45 -16.09
C VAL A 497 -16.01 -5.64 -17.01
N ASN A 498 -16.45 -4.46 -16.58
CA ASN A 498 -17.18 -3.51 -17.42
C ASN A 498 -16.50 -2.14 -17.51
N CYS A 499 -15.38 -1.94 -16.81
CA CYS A 499 -14.63 -0.70 -16.86
C CYS A 499 -13.15 -0.94 -16.52
N ILE A 500 -12.24 -0.16 -17.10
CA ILE A 500 -10.86 -0.02 -16.63
C ILE A 500 -10.61 1.38 -16.07
N ARG A 501 -9.64 1.53 -15.17
CA ARG A 501 -9.16 2.83 -14.70
C ARG A 501 -7.80 3.14 -15.30
N LEU A 502 -7.68 4.32 -15.89
CA LEU A 502 -6.49 4.82 -16.55
C LEU A 502 -6.24 6.30 -16.21
N TYR A 503 -5.00 6.75 -16.39
CA TYR A 503 -4.65 8.16 -16.43
C TYR A 503 -4.22 8.55 -17.85
N HIS A 504 -4.53 9.77 -18.28
CA HIS A 504 -4.07 10.28 -19.58
C HIS A 504 -2.56 10.65 -19.60
N HIS A 505 -1.89 10.41 -18.47
CA HIS A 505 -0.47 10.61 -18.23
C HIS A 505 0.14 9.30 -17.72
N PRO A 506 1.48 9.15 -17.82
CA PRO A 506 2.41 10.00 -18.58
C PRO A 506 2.42 9.68 -20.08
N GLN A 507 1.82 8.56 -20.47
CA GLN A 507 1.83 8.03 -21.83
C GLN A 507 0.61 8.51 -22.60
N LYS A 508 0.77 8.59 -23.93
CA LYS A 508 -0.33 8.97 -24.82
C LYS A 508 -1.38 7.86 -24.85
N VAL A 509 -2.64 8.25 -24.70
CA VAL A 509 -3.78 7.33 -24.80
C VAL A 509 -4.08 7.02 -26.27
N ASN A 510 -4.22 5.73 -26.59
CA ASN A 510 -4.65 5.24 -27.90
C ASN A 510 -6.20 5.19 -27.94
N LYS A 511 -6.82 6.10 -28.69
CA LYS A 511 -8.29 6.21 -28.75
C LYS A 511 -8.91 5.07 -29.54
N GLU A 512 -8.29 4.63 -30.63
CA GLU A 512 -8.80 3.51 -31.41
C GLU A 512 -8.83 2.21 -30.60
N LEU A 513 -7.80 1.97 -29.78
CA LEU A 513 -7.74 0.80 -28.89
C LEU A 513 -8.87 0.82 -27.84
N LEU A 514 -9.12 1.97 -27.21
CA LEU A 514 -10.18 2.09 -26.20
C LEU A 514 -11.59 2.06 -26.83
N ALA A 515 -11.73 2.52 -28.07
CA ALA A 515 -12.95 2.32 -28.84
C ALA A 515 -13.19 0.83 -29.10
N ASP A 516 -12.17 0.08 -29.52
CA ASP A 516 -12.25 -1.38 -29.71
C ASP A 516 -12.62 -2.12 -28.41
N LEU A 517 -11.96 -1.76 -27.30
CA LEU A 517 -12.27 -2.29 -25.97
C LEU A 517 -13.76 -2.15 -25.63
N TYR A 518 -14.34 -0.99 -25.92
CA TYR A 518 -15.74 -0.73 -25.66
C TYR A 518 -16.69 -1.41 -26.64
N GLU A 519 -16.41 -1.34 -27.95
CA GLU A 519 -17.30 -1.85 -29.00
C GLU A 519 -17.33 -3.39 -29.03
N ASN A 520 -16.17 -4.04 -28.86
CA ASN A 520 -16.04 -5.48 -28.98
C ASN A 520 -16.09 -6.23 -27.63
N TYR A 521 -15.73 -5.56 -26.53
CA TYR A 521 -15.69 -6.17 -25.21
C TYR A 521 -16.70 -5.57 -24.22
N GLY A 522 -17.31 -4.43 -24.53
CA GLY A 522 -18.30 -3.78 -23.66
C GLY A 522 -17.69 -3.12 -22.43
N ILE A 523 -16.38 -2.83 -22.46
CA ILE A 523 -15.62 -2.30 -21.32
C ILE A 523 -15.40 -0.80 -21.54
N MET A 524 -15.84 0.01 -20.56
CA MET A 524 -15.65 1.46 -20.55
C MET A 524 -14.30 1.84 -19.92
N ALA A 525 -13.94 3.13 -19.93
CA ALA A 525 -12.78 3.65 -19.22
C ALA A 525 -13.15 4.81 -18.28
N ILE A 526 -12.59 4.77 -17.07
CA ILE A 526 -12.47 5.93 -16.18
C ILE A 526 -11.17 6.63 -16.55
N MET A 527 -11.27 7.89 -16.95
CA MET A 527 -10.13 8.67 -17.43
C MET A 527 -9.67 9.68 -16.39
N GLY A 528 -8.41 9.57 -15.97
CA GLY A 528 -7.85 10.30 -14.86
C GLY A 528 -6.79 11.36 -15.21
N ASP A 529 -6.68 12.36 -14.33
CA ASP A 529 -5.57 13.31 -14.24
C ASP A 529 -4.97 13.22 -12.83
N PHE A 530 -3.64 13.08 -12.71
CA PHE A 530 -2.94 12.98 -11.42
C PHE A 530 -3.06 14.23 -10.56
N LEU A 531 -3.44 15.36 -11.14
CA LEU A 531 -3.67 16.62 -10.46
C LEU A 531 -2.46 17.04 -9.62
N GLY A 532 -1.24 16.86 -10.13
CA GLY A 532 0.00 17.19 -9.42
C GLY A 532 0.50 16.13 -8.44
N ALA A 533 -0.17 14.98 -8.29
CA ALA A 533 0.45 13.86 -7.60
C ALA A 533 1.77 13.49 -8.31
N TYR A 534 2.84 13.27 -7.53
CA TYR A 534 4.17 12.96 -8.07
C TYR A 534 4.73 14.05 -9.02
N THR A 535 4.28 15.30 -8.82
CA THR A 535 4.57 16.48 -9.66
C THR A 535 4.02 16.45 -11.10
N ILE A 536 3.27 15.41 -11.46
CA ILE A 536 2.73 15.21 -12.80
C ILE A 536 1.71 16.31 -13.11
N GLY A 537 1.96 17.05 -14.20
CA GLY A 537 1.08 18.12 -14.69
C GLY A 537 1.27 19.48 -14.01
N SER A 538 1.95 19.57 -12.86
CA SER A 538 2.15 20.86 -12.17
C SER A 538 3.34 21.66 -12.71
N GLY A 539 4.31 20.99 -13.33
CA GLY A 539 5.58 21.58 -13.76
C GLY A 539 6.58 21.80 -12.62
N ALA A 540 6.28 21.31 -11.41
CA ALA A 540 7.19 21.36 -10.28
C ALA A 540 8.27 20.28 -10.40
N THR A 541 9.45 20.56 -9.88
CA THR A 541 10.47 19.52 -9.68
C THR A 541 10.09 18.63 -8.47
N TRP A 542 10.62 17.41 -8.41
CA TRP A 542 10.42 16.51 -7.26
C TRP A 542 10.88 17.10 -5.92
N TYR A 543 11.91 17.97 -5.93
CA TYR A 543 12.41 18.63 -4.73
C TYR A 543 11.51 19.77 -4.25
N GLU A 544 10.91 20.52 -5.19
CA GLU A 544 9.93 21.56 -4.85
C GLU A 544 8.59 20.94 -4.41
N GLY A 545 8.17 19.90 -5.12
CA GLY A 545 6.85 19.31 -4.99
C GLY A 545 5.72 20.21 -5.51
N THR A 546 4.57 19.62 -5.79
CA THR A 546 3.38 20.40 -6.17
C THR A 546 2.84 21.17 -4.98
N ASP A 547 2.86 22.49 -5.09
CA ASP A 547 2.15 23.42 -4.21
C ASP A 547 0.77 23.81 -4.77
N TYR A 548 -0.31 23.37 -4.09
CA TYR A 548 -1.69 23.68 -4.48
C TYR A 548 -2.13 25.12 -4.20
N ALA A 549 -1.29 25.95 -3.56
CA ALA A 549 -1.50 27.39 -3.42
C ALA A 549 -0.69 28.22 -4.44
N ASN A 550 0.20 27.59 -5.20
CA ASN A 550 1.02 28.26 -6.21
C ASN A 550 0.21 28.49 -7.51
N PRO A 551 -0.01 29.75 -7.94
CA PRO A 551 -0.82 30.03 -9.13
C PRO A 551 -0.25 29.44 -10.44
N GLY A 552 1.07 29.32 -10.56
CA GLY A 552 1.72 28.71 -11.72
C GLY A 552 1.42 27.21 -11.81
N HIS A 553 1.57 26.49 -10.68
CA HIS A 553 1.23 25.07 -10.61
C HIS A 553 -0.26 24.84 -10.88
N GLN A 554 -1.14 25.62 -10.24
CA GLN A 554 -2.59 25.54 -10.45
C GLN A 554 -2.95 25.73 -11.93
N LYS A 555 -2.40 26.75 -12.58
CA LYS A 555 -2.63 27.01 -14.01
C LYS A 555 -2.22 25.80 -14.87
N ASN A 556 -1.02 25.27 -14.66
CA ASN A 556 -0.51 24.13 -15.43
C ASN A 556 -1.41 22.89 -15.27
N MET A 557 -1.82 22.59 -14.03
CA MET A 557 -2.71 21.46 -13.75
C MET A 557 -4.12 21.66 -14.32
N LEU A 558 -4.68 22.88 -14.28
CA LEU A 558 -5.98 23.17 -14.92
C LEU A 558 -5.90 23.07 -16.44
N ASP A 559 -4.77 23.47 -17.03
CA ASP A 559 -4.54 23.32 -18.48
C ASP A 559 -4.36 21.85 -18.88
N SER A 560 -3.76 21.03 -18.02
CA SER A 560 -3.72 19.57 -18.15
C SER A 560 -5.14 18.97 -18.16
N VAL A 561 -5.93 19.24 -17.12
CA VAL A 561 -7.33 18.77 -17.02
C VAL A 561 -8.15 19.23 -18.22
N ARG A 562 -7.99 20.48 -18.65
CA ARG A 562 -8.67 21.02 -19.85
C ARG A 562 -8.36 20.20 -21.10
N LYS A 563 -7.09 19.84 -21.32
CA LYS A 563 -6.65 19.06 -22.48
C LYS A 563 -7.25 17.66 -22.45
N MET A 564 -7.15 16.96 -21.32
CA MET A 564 -7.74 15.64 -21.14
C MET A 564 -9.24 15.65 -21.48
N VAL A 565 -10.01 16.55 -20.87
CA VAL A 565 -11.46 16.58 -21.10
C VAL A 565 -11.78 16.97 -22.55
N ALA A 566 -11.09 17.96 -23.11
CA ALA A 566 -11.31 18.38 -24.49
C ALA A 566 -11.04 17.26 -25.51
N GLU A 567 -10.06 16.40 -25.24
CA GLU A 567 -9.66 15.30 -26.13
C GLU A 567 -10.62 14.10 -26.10
N PHE A 568 -11.18 13.78 -24.93
CA PHE A 568 -11.96 12.54 -24.73
C PHE A 568 -13.46 12.74 -24.43
N LYS A 569 -13.97 13.97 -24.25
CA LYS A 569 -15.40 14.19 -23.90
C LYS A 569 -16.41 13.63 -24.90
N ASP A 570 -16.04 13.53 -26.17
CA ASP A 570 -16.95 13.04 -27.22
C ASP A 570 -16.89 11.51 -27.35
N GLU A 571 -16.04 10.83 -26.57
CA GLU A 571 -15.84 9.39 -26.62
C GLU A 571 -16.90 8.63 -25.81
N PRO A 572 -17.65 7.70 -26.42
CA PRO A 572 -18.75 6.99 -25.75
C PRO A 572 -18.27 6.01 -24.68
N TRP A 573 -16.99 5.63 -24.73
CA TRP A 573 -16.37 4.70 -23.78
C TRP A 573 -15.92 5.37 -22.48
N VAL A 574 -15.88 6.71 -22.39
CA VAL A 574 -15.57 7.40 -21.12
C VAL A 574 -16.75 7.31 -20.17
N LEU A 575 -16.55 6.69 -19.00
CA LEU A 575 -17.55 6.58 -17.94
C LEU A 575 -17.69 7.89 -17.14
N PHE A 576 -16.60 8.33 -16.51
CA PHE A 576 -16.52 9.63 -15.82
C PHE A 576 -15.06 10.07 -15.67
N TRP A 577 -14.86 11.31 -15.21
CA TRP A 577 -13.54 11.91 -15.01
C TRP A 577 -13.05 11.67 -13.58
N LEU A 578 -11.78 11.28 -13.42
CA LEU A 578 -11.17 11.06 -12.11
C LEU A 578 -10.04 12.06 -11.86
N LEU A 579 -10.16 12.88 -10.82
CA LEU A 579 -9.15 13.87 -10.46
C LEU A 579 -8.30 13.37 -9.29
N GLY A 580 -6.99 13.49 -9.40
CA GLY A 580 -6.03 13.09 -8.37
C GLY A 580 -5.68 11.60 -8.39
N ASN A 581 -4.68 11.25 -7.59
CA ASN A 581 -4.33 9.90 -7.14
C ASN A 581 -3.71 10.01 -5.75
N GLU A 582 -4.53 9.85 -4.71
CA GLU A 582 -4.11 9.89 -3.30
C GLU A 582 -3.31 11.13 -2.92
N ASN A 583 -3.53 12.30 -3.53
CA ASN A 583 -2.66 13.47 -3.33
C ASN A 583 -2.51 13.81 -1.83
N ASN A 584 -3.57 13.63 -1.03
CA ASN A 584 -3.58 13.82 0.43
C ASN A 584 -2.65 12.89 1.23
N TYR A 585 -2.27 11.73 0.69
CA TYR A 585 -1.27 10.81 1.24
C TYR A 585 0.02 10.78 0.44
N GLY A 586 -0.07 11.14 -0.84
CA GLY A 586 0.98 11.06 -1.82
C GLY A 586 2.13 12.00 -1.50
N VAL A 587 3.28 11.63 -2.03
CA VAL A 587 4.53 12.35 -1.83
C VAL A 587 4.74 13.43 -2.88
N ALA A 588 5.78 14.26 -2.70
CA ALA A 588 6.14 15.35 -3.62
C ALA A 588 5.00 16.33 -3.95
N ASN A 589 4.12 16.57 -2.98
CA ASN A 589 3.09 17.60 -3.02
C ASN A 589 2.72 18.05 -1.60
N ASN A 590 1.99 19.15 -1.46
CA ASN A 590 1.63 19.70 -0.15
C ASN A 590 0.17 19.50 0.27
N ALA A 591 -0.60 18.59 -0.35
CA ALA A 591 -2.01 18.39 -0.01
C ALA A 591 -2.21 17.98 1.46
N LYS A 592 -1.32 17.16 2.02
CA LYS A 592 -1.38 16.81 3.45
C LYS A 592 -1.11 17.99 4.39
N ILE A 593 -0.23 18.91 3.97
CA ILE A 593 0.19 20.07 4.76
C ILE A 593 -0.86 21.19 4.67
N ASN A 594 -1.44 21.39 3.49
CA ASN A 594 -2.45 22.41 3.23
C ASN A 594 -3.70 21.80 2.54
N PRO A 595 -4.48 20.96 3.25
CA PRO A 595 -5.61 20.25 2.66
C PRO A 595 -6.68 21.19 2.11
N ARG A 596 -6.93 22.33 2.77
CA ARG A 596 -7.91 23.32 2.28
C ARG A 596 -7.51 23.90 0.92
N ALA A 597 -6.24 24.22 0.69
CA ALA A 597 -5.79 24.67 -0.63
C ALA A 597 -5.98 23.57 -1.69
N PHE A 598 -5.65 22.34 -1.36
CA PHE A 598 -5.84 21.19 -2.24
C PHE A 598 -7.31 20.97 -2.62
N TYR A 599 -8.23 20.86 -1.65
CA TYR A 599 -9.64 20.59 -1.95
C TYR A 599 -10.33 21.77 -2.64
N ARG A 600 -9.94 23.02 -2.37
CA ARG A 600 -10.39 24.18 -3.16
C ARG A 600 -9.94 24.08 -4.62
N PHE A 601 -8.71 23.62 -4.84
CA PHE A 601 -8.19 23.41 -6.19
C PHE A 601 -8.90 22.26 -6.91
N VAL A 602 -9.15 21.13 -6.22
CA VAL A 602 -9.98 20.02 -6.73
C VAL A 602 -11.35 20.54 -7.17
N ASN A 603 -11.98 21.39 -6.36
CA ASN A 603 -13.27 22.01 -6.67
C ASN A 603 -13.20 22.85 -7.95
N GLU A 604 -12.14 23.65 -8.11
CA GLU A 604 -11.93 24.47 -9.30
C GLU A 604 -11.75 23.61 -10.56
N ALA A 605 -10.97 22.52 -10.47
CA ALA A 605 -10.81 21.56 -11.54
C ALA A 605 -12.15 20.88 -11.88
N ALA A 606 -12.95 20.47 -10.90
CA ALA A 606 -14.27 19.89 -11.13
C ALA A 606 -15.23 20.86 -11.83
N ARG A 607 -15.25 22.15 -11.45
CA ARG A 607 -16.03 23.18 -12.17
C ARG A 607 -15.59 23.34 -13.61
N LEU A 608 -14.28 23.29 -13.85
CA LEU A 608 -13.71 23.38 -15.19
C LEU A 608 -14.17 22.20 -16.05
N VAL A 609 -14.13 20.98 -15.52
CA VAL A 609 -14.62 19.78 -16.20
C VAL A 609 -16.11 19.95 -16.54
N HIS A 610 -16.96 20.29 -15.57
CA HIS A 610 -18.40 20.50 -15.80
C HIS A 610 -18.72 21.57 -16.85
N LYS A 611 -17.87 22.61 -16.96
CA LYS A 611 -18.00 23.63 -17.99
C LYS A 611 -17.70 23.10 -19.40
N ILE A 612 -16.79 22.14 -19.53
CA ILE A 612 -16.36 21.58 -20.82
C ILE A 612 -17.22 20.36 -21.21
N ASP A 613 -17.50 19.48 -20.25
CA ASP A 613 -18.33 18.28 -20.36
C ASP A 613 -19.35 18.24 -19.22
N PRO A 614 -20.55 18.83 -19.40
CA PRO A 614 -21.63 18.74 -18.42
C PRO A 614 -22.33 17.37 -18.40
N SER A 615 -21.92 16.45 -19.28
CA SER A 615 -22.63 15.19 -19.51
C SER A 615 -22.12 14.02 -18.66
N ARG A 616 -20.95 14.14 -18.03
CA ARG A 616 -20.35 13.09 -17.20
C ARG A 616 -20.04 13.58 -15.79
N PRO A 617 -20.17 12.71 -14.77
CA PRO A 617 -19.75 13.03 -13.42
C PRO A 617 -18.24 13.29 -13.29
N VAL A 618 -17.86 13.95 -12.19
CA VAL A 618 -16.47 14.13 -11.76
C VAL A 618 -16.25 13.43 -10.43
N ALA A 619 -15.23 12.58 -10.36
CA ALA A 619 -14.77 11.89 -9.17
C ALA A 619 -13.43 12.45 -8.67
N LEU A 620 -13.17 12.32 -7.37
CA LEU A 620 -11.84 12.47 -6.76
C LEU A 620 -11.25 11.09 -6.47
N CYS A 621 -9.94 10.91 -6.55
CA CYS A 621 -9.22 9.74 -6.02
C CYS A 621 -8.43 10.15 -4.76
N ASN A 622 -9.03 9.98 -3.58
CA ASN A 622 -8.41 10.29 -2.28
C ASN A 622 -7.62 9.08 -1.74
N GLY A 623 -6.66 9.31 -0.87
CA GLY A 623 -6.02 8.28 -0.05
C GLY A 623 -6.88 8.07 1.21
N ASP A 624 -7.60 6.95 1.26
CA ASP A 624 -8.60 6.63 2.28
C ASP A 624 -9.55 7.84 2.58
N ALA A 625 -10.04 7.99 3.83
CA ALA A 625 -11.00 9.01 4.24
C ALA A 625 -10.38 10.21 4.97
N LEU A 626 -9.05 10.35 4.99
CA LEU A 626 -8.42 11.51 5.64
C LEU A 626 -8.88 12.80 4.94
N PHE A 627 -9.24 13.80 5.74
CA PHE A 627 -9.79 15.11 5.36
C PHE A 627 -11.16 15.07 4.65
N LEU A 628 -11.97 14.04 4.88
CA LEU A 628 -13.31 13.93 4.31
C LEU A 628 -14.22 15.13 4.65
N ASP A 629 -14.10 15.68 5.86
CA ASP A 629 -14.79 16.89 6.32
C ASP A 629 -14.38 18.13 5.51
N ILE A 630 -13.07 18.31 5.28
CA ILE A 630 -12.55 19.42 4.46
C ILE A 630 -12.97 19.24 3.00
N PHE A 631 -12.96 18.02 2.48
CA PHE A 631 -13.49 17.71 1.14
C PHE A 631 -14.97 18.12 1.03
N ALA A 632 -15.80 17.72 2.00
CA ALA A 632 -17.23 18.02 2.01
C ALA A 632 -17.51 19.54 2.01
N GLU A 633 -16.67 20.31 2.71
CA GLU A 633 -16.77 21.77 2.77
C GLU A 633 -16.26 22.45 1.49
N GLU A 634 -15.08 22.08 1.01
CA GLU A 634 -14.31 22.85 0.03
C GLU A 634 -14.52 22.38 -1.43
N ALA A 635 -14.99 21.15 -1.65
CA ALA A 635 -15.14 20.51 -2.97
C ALA A 635 -16.57 20.11 -3.39
N PRO A 636 -17.60 20.99 -3.26
CA PRO A 636 -18.99 20.65 -3.57
C PRO A 636 -19.27 20.27 -5.04
N GLU A 637 -18.40 20.62 -5.98
CA GLU A 637 -18.57 20.35 -7.42
C GLU A 637 -18.10 18.96 -7.82
N VAL A 638 -17.44 18.23 -6.92
CA VAL A 638 -17.13 16.81 -7.08
C VAL A 638 -18.40 15.99 -6.84
N ASP A 639 -18.71 15.10 -7.78
CA ASP A 639 -19.92 14.28 -7.73
C ASP A 639 -19.72 12.94 -7.01
N ILE A 640 -18.51 12.37 -7.07
CA ILE A 640 -18.18 11.06 -6.48
C ILE A 640 -16.94 11.22 -5.59
N PHE A 641 -17.06 10.79 -4.32
CA PHE A 641 -15.89 10.64 -3.46
C PHE A 641 -15.26 9.27 -3.72
N GLY A 642 -14.18 9.23 -4.48
CA GLY A 642 -13.39 8.03 -4.68
C GLY A 642 -12.24 7.94 -3.69
N ALA A 643 -11.89 6.73 -3.25
CA ALA A 643 -10.73 6.52 -2.40
C ALA A 643 -10.00 5.20 -2.67
N ASN A 644 -8.67 5.25 -2.68
CA ASN A 644 -7.81 4.08 -2.57
C ASN A 644 -7.84 3.63 -1.10
N ALA A 645 -8.21 2.38 -0.84
CA ALA A 645 -8.44 1.90 0.52
C ALA A 645 -8.06 0.42 0.69
N TYR A 646 -7.17 0.16 1.64
CA TYR A 646 -6.64 -1.18 1.96
C TYR A 646 -6.96 -1.56 3.41
N ARG A 647 -8.25 -1.76 3.69
CA ARG A 647 -8.79 -1.90 5.06
C ARG A 647 -8.93 -3.34 5.57
N GLY A 648 -8.60 -4.35 4.77
CA GLY A 648 -8.62 -5.75 5.16
C GLY A 648 -9.58 -6.60 4.33
N LYS A 649 -9.64 -7.91 4.64
CA LYS A 649 -10.53 -8.86 3.97
C LYS A 649 -12.01 -8.64 4.33
N GLU A 650 -12.29 -7.88 5.39
CA GLU A 650 -13.64 -7.64 5.89
C GLU A 650 -14.38 -6.52 5.13
N GLY A 651 -13.68 -5.81 4.22
CA GLY A 651 -14.20 -4.67 3.49
C GLY A 651 -13.74 -3.33 4.06
N PHE A 652 -14.58 -2.31 3.87
CA PHE A 652 -14.23 -0.90 4.12
C PHE A 652 -14.86 -0.35 5.40
N GLY A 653 -15.72 -1.15 6.04
CA GLY A 653 -16.29 -0.86 7.37
C GLY A 653 -17.02 0.48 7.40
N ASN A 654 -16.62 1.36 8.32
CA ASN A 654 -17.26 2.66 8.52
C ASN A 654 -17.12 3.63 7.33
N PHE A 655 -16.20 3.38 6.39
CA PHE A 655 -15.97 4.26 5.23
C PHE A 655 -17.28 4.71 4.56
N TRP A 656 -18.19 3.77 4.30
CA TRP A 656 -19.45 4.04 3.62
C TRP A 656 -20.37 4.97 4.41
N GLN A 657 -20.46 4.74 5.72
CA GLN A 657 -21.29 5.54 6.60
C GLN A 657 -20.67 6.92 6.82
N ASP A 658 -19.35 7.00 6.94
CA ASP A 658 -18.60 8.25 7.07
C ASP A 658 -18.82 9.14 5.83
N VAL A 659 -18.66 8.59 4.61
CA VAL A 659 -18.92 9.35 3.37
C VAL A 659 -20.38 9.78 3.26
N LYS A 660 -21.32 8.93 3.67
CA LYS A 660 -22.75 9.27 3.68
C LYS A 660 -23.07 10.41 4.65
N GLU A 661 -22.56 10.34 5.88
CA GLU A 661 -22.87 11.29 6.95
C GLU A 661 -22.14 12.62 6.77
N GLU A 662 -20.88 12.59 6.33
CA GLU A 662 -20.03 13.78 6.26
C GLU A 662 -20.11 14.49 4.90
N ALA A 663 -20.00 13.75 3.79
CA ALA A 663 -19.97 14.35 2.44
C ALA A 663 -21.33 14.32 1.72
N GLY A 664 -22.21 13.37 2.06
CA GLY A 664 -23.49 13.20 1.37
C GLY A 664 -23.35 12.91 -0.13
N ARG A 665 -22.22 12.29 -0.54
CA ARG A 665 -21.88 11.93 -1.92
C ARG A 665 -21.93 10.40 -2.11
N PRO A 666 -22.13 9.90 -3.35
CA PRO A 666 -21.79 8.52 -3.67
C PRO A 666 -20.29 8.28 -3.54
N ALA A 667 -19.93 7.04 -3.27
CA ALA A 667 -18.56 6.60 -3.01
C ALA A 667 -18.11 5.50 -3.97
N LEU A 668 -16.83 5.53 -4.35
CA LEU A 668 -16.19 4.50 -5.17
C LEU A 668 -14.86 4.10 -4.55
N ILE A 669 -14.60 2.81 -4.40
CA ILE A 669 -13.25 2.38 -4.03
C ILE A 669 -12.40 2.36 -5.30
N THR A 670 -11.45 3.28 -5.40
CA THR A 670 -10.65 3.50 -6.61
C THR A 670 -9.42 2.58 -6.70
N GLU A 671 -9.05 1.95 -5.59
CA GLU A 671 -8.13 0.81 -5.48
C GLU A 671 -8.42 -0.01 -4.22
N TYR A 672 -8.37 -1.34 -4.37
CA TYR A 672 -8.26 -2.29 -3.26
C TYR A 672 -7.67 -3.62 -3.76
N GLY A 673 -6.96 -4.32 -2.87
CA GLY A 673 -6.39 -5.63 -3.17
C GLY A 673 -5.40 -6.07 -2.10
N CYS A 674 -4.77 -7.21 -2.31
CA CYS A 674 -3.64 -7.66 -1.51
C CYS A 674 -2.69 -8.52 -2.36
N GLY A 675 -1.43 -8.61 -1.93
CA GLY A 675 -0.45 -9.46 -2.56
C GLY A 675 -0.81 -10.95 -2.49
N ALA A 676 -0.51 -11.69 -3.54
CA ALA A 676 -0.53 -13.16 -3.59
C ALA A 676 0.82 -13.76 -3.15
N TYR A 677 1.33 -13.28 -2.02
CA TYR A 677 2.51 -13.82 -1.34
C TYR A 677 2.27 -13.83 0.18
N ILE A 678 2.79 -14.85 0.85
CA ILE A 678 2.73 -15.01 2.31
C ILE A 678 4.08 -15.54 2.73
N GLU A 679 4.78 -14.81 3.60
CA GLU A 679 6.11 -15.20 4.05
C GLU A 679 6.12 -16.63 4.65
N GLY A 680 7.07 -17.46 4.19
CA GLY A 680 7.24 -18.84 4.64
C GLY A 680 6.18 -19.84 4.16
N GLN A 681 5.16 -19.43 3.40
CA GLN A 681 4.17 -20.33 2.82
C GLN A 681 4.61 -20.82 1.43
N LYS A 682 4.50 -22.13 1.18
CA LYS A 682 4.82 -22.75 -0.12
C LYS A 682 3.60 -23.29 -0.88
N CYS A 683 2.46 -23.41 -0.19
CA CYS A 683 1.22 -23.88 -0.79
C CYS A 683 0.58 -22.78 -1.65
N ARG A 684 0.81 -22.81 -2.96
CA ARG A 684 0.20 -21.87 -3.91
C ARG A 684 -1.34 -21.79 -3.81
N PRO A 685 -2.08 -22.92 -3.76
CA PRO A 685 -3.54 -22.85 -3.57
C PRO A 685 -3.97 -22.16 -2.27
N CYS A 686 -3.13 -22.20 -1.23
CA CYS A 686 -3.39 -21.54 0.05
C CYS A 686 -3.15 -20.03 -0.06
N ILE A 687 -2.06 -19.61 -0.71
CA ILE A 687 -1.72 -18.20 -0.95
C ILE A 687 -2.78 -17.53 -1.82
N GLU A 688 -3.09 -18.11 -2.98
CA GLU A 688 -4.15 -17.59 -3.86
C GLU A 688 -5.53 -17.67 -3.19
N GLY A 689 -5.74 -18.63 -2.29
CA GLY A 689 -6.96 -18.73 -1.49
C GLY A 689 -7.11 -17.55 -0.52
N ALA A 690 -6.03 -17.10 0.11
CA ALA A 690 -6.03 -15.93 0.97
C ALA A 690 -6.29 -14.64 0.19
N GLN A 691 -5.65 -14.49 -0.99
CA GLN A 691 -5.90 -13.36 -1.89
C GLN A 691 -7.38 -13.33 -2.34
N ALA A 692 -7.91 -14.49 -2.76
CA ALA A 692 -9.30 -14.61 -3.18
C ALA A 692 -10.30 -14.26 -2.07
N GLU A 693 -10.04 -14.68 -0.82
CA GLU A 693 -10.92 -14.32 0.31
C GLU A 693 -10.86 -12.82 0.63
N TYR A 694 -9.69 -12.20 0.51
CA TYR A 694 -9.54 -10.75 0.67
C TYR A 694 -10.39 -9.99 -0.35
N HIS A 695 -10.28 -10.35 -1.63
CA HIS A 695 -11.07 -9.75 -2.70
C HIS A 695 -12.57 -10.01 -2.56
N ARG A 696 -12.97 -11.25 -2.20
CA ARG A 696 -14.37 -11.62 -1.96
C ARG A 696 -15.02 -10.74 -0.91
N GLY A 697 -14.41 -10.63 0.27
CA GLY A 697 -15.00 -9.87 1.36
C GLY A 697 -15.06 -8.36 1.09
N ASN A 698 -14.10 -7.81 0.33
CA ASN A 698 -14.17 -6.42 -0.14
C ASN A 698 -15.34 -6.20 -1.11
N TRP A 699 -15.52 -7.08 -2.11
CA TRP A 699 -16.64 -6.96 -3.04
C TRP A 699 -18.00 -7.13 -2.34
N GLU A 700 -18.13 -8.11 -1.45
CA GLU A 700 -19.35 -8.34 -0.67
C GLU A 700 -19.71 -7.12 0.20
N ASP A 701 -18.71 -6.42 0.78
CA ASP A 701 -18.94 -5.18 1.53
C ASP A 701 -19.33 -3.99 0.64
N ILE A 702 -18.73 -3.87 -0.56
CA ILE A 702 -19.18 -2.89 -1.57
C ILE A 702 -20.64 -3.16 -1.93
N GLU A 703 -20.98 -4.40 -2.28
CA GLU A 703 -22.32 -4.80 -2.69
C GLU A 703 -23.35 -4.53 -1.59
N TYR A 704 -23.00 -4.85 -0.34
CA TYR A 704 -23.81 -4.58 0.85
C TYR A 704 -24.17 -3.09 0.99
N ASN A 705 -23.27 -2.20 0.59
CA ASN A 705 -23.42 -0.74 0.72
C ASN A 705 -23.89 -0.05 -0.57
N MET A 706 -24.22 -0.80 -1.62
CA MET A 706 -24.88 -0.25 -2.83
C MET A 706 -26.34 0.15 -2.55
N ALA A 707 -26.91 0.98 -3.43
CA ALA A 707 -28.29 1.42 -3.29
C ALA A 707 -29.28 0.26 -3.05
N GLY A 708 -30.11 0.46 -2.03
CA GLY A 708 -31.15 -0.47 -1.60
C GLY A 708 -30.82 -1.13 -0.27
N TYR A 709 -29.57 -1.05 0.19
CA TYR A 709 -29.15 -1.58 1.48
C TYR A 709 -27.97 -0.81 2.08
N GLY A 710 -27.57 -1.17 3.30
CA GLY A 710 -26.40 -0.58 3.98
C GLY A 710 -26.42 0.95 4.05
N ALA A 711 -25.25 1.57 3.84
CA ALA A 711 -25.16 3.02 3.67
C ALA A 711 -25.84 3.49 2.37
N GLY A 712 -25.84 2.65 1.32
CA GLY A 712 -26.49 2.91 0.05
C GLY A 712 -25.77 3.96 -0.81
N CYS A 713 -24.48 4.20 -0.57
CA CYS A 713 -23.66 5.17 -1.30
C CYS A 713 -22.62 4.52 -2.23
N ALA A 714 -22.37 3.21 -2.13
CA ALA A 714 -21.35 2.54 -2.93
C ALA A 714 -21.76 2.44 -4.42
N LEU A 715 -20.83 2.77 -5.32
CA LEU A 715 -21.01 2.65 -6.77
C LEU A 715 -20.31 1.43 -7.39
N GLY A 716 -19.44 0.75 -6.65
CA GLY A 716 -18.61 -0.34 -7.14
C GLY A 716 -17.19 -0.25 -6.58
N GLY A 717 -16.25 -0.91 -7.26
CA GLY A 717 -14.84 -0.88 -6.88
C GLY A 717 -13.90 -1.21 -8.03
N ILE A 718 -12.65 -0.80 -7.87
CA ILE A 718 -11.58 -1.00 -8.83
C ILE A 718 -10.48 -1.84 -8.18
N ILE A 719 -10.26 -3.03 -8.73
CA ILE A 719 -9.23 -3.96 -8.27
C ILE A 719 -7.85 -3.38 -8.59
N PHE A 720 -6.96 -3.37 -7.59
CA PHE A 720 -5.54 -3.13 -7.76
C PHE A 720 -4.80 -4.46 -7.52
N GLU A 721 -4.37 -5.18 -8.56
CA GLU A 721 -4.40 -4.79 -9.99
C GLU A 721 -4.53 -5.97 -10.96
N TRP A 722 -4.58 -5.72 -12.28
CA TRP A 722 -4.73 -6.80 -13.27
C TRP A 722 -3.54 -7.76 -13.31
N LEU A 723 -2.31 -7.24 -13.41
CA LEU A 723 -1.08 -8.00 -13.63
C LEU A 723 -0.02 -7.63 -12.60
N ASP A 724 0.75 -8.62 -12.11
CA ASP A 724 1.90 -8.35 -11.25
C ASP A 724 2.89 -7.36 -11.87
N GLU A 725 3.33 -6.38 -11.07
CA GLU A 725 4.30 -5.35 -11.46
C GLU A 725 5.63 -5.55 -10.74
N TRP A 726 6.58 -6.22 -11.41
CA TRP A 726 7.89 -6.63 -10.85
C TRP A 726 8.86 -5.49 -10.53
N TRP A 727 8.45 -4.24 -10.71
CA TRP A 727 9.29 -3.08 -10.41
C TRP A 727 9.02 -2.48 -9.02
N LYS A 728 7.91 -2.84 -8.36
CA LYS A 728 7.47 -2.21 -7.10
C LYS A 728 8.31 -2.56 -5.88
N ALA A 729 9.19 -3.57 -5.96
CA ALA A 729 10.10 -3.97 -4.89
C ALA A 729 11.57 -3.93 -5.30
N TYR A 730 11.93 -2.97 -6.17
CA TYR A 730 13.27 -2.47 -6.51
C TYR A 730 13.89 -2.98 -7.81
N GLU A 731 13.92 -4.29 -8.08
CA GLU A 731 14.64 -4.86 -9.24
C GLU A 731 13.64 -5.30 -10.32
N PRO A 732 13.41 -4.52 -11.38
CA PRO A 732 12.31 -4.76 -12.33
C PRO A 732 12.39 -6.10 -13.06
N ALA A 733 13.59 -6.69 -13.16
CA ALA A 733 13.82 -7.97 -13.81
C ALA A 733 13.56 -9.19 -12.91
N ARG A 734 13.26 -8.99 -11.61
CA ARG A 734 13.11 -10.06 -10.64
C ARG A 734 11.86 -9.88 -9.79
N HIS A 735 11.05 -10.93 -9.69
CA HIS A 735 9.93 -10.95 -8.74
C HIS A 735 10.45 -11.07 -7.30
N ASP A 736 10.52 -9.95 -6.61
CA ASP A 736 11.03 -9.83 -5.25
C ASP A 736 9.89 -10.05 -4.23
N TRP A 737 10.25 -10.54 -3.05
CA TRP A 737 9.36 -10.89 -1.94
C TRP A 737 9.47 -9.88 -0.79
N LYS A 738 10.21 -8.78 -0.99
CA LYS A 738 10.37 -7.73 0.00
C LYS A 738 9.02 -7.05 0.26
N GLY A 739 8.60 -7.08 1.51
CA GLY A 739 7.44 -6.32 1.98
C GLY A 739 7.71 -4.82 2.03
N GLN A 740 6.75 -4.01 1.59
CA GLN A 740 6.86 -2.55 1.55
C GLN A 740 6.39 -1.89 2.85
N PHE A 741 5.23 -2.33 3.38
CA PHE A 741 4.65 -1.76 4.60
C PHE A 741 3.71 -2.75 5.31
N TYR A 742 3.45 -2.53 6.60
CA TYR A 742 2.56 -3.37 7.38
C TYR A 742 1.10 -2.91 7.29
N GLY A 743 0.16 -3.85 7.30
CA GLY A 743 -1.27 -3.57 7.21
C GLY A 743 -2.14 -4.81 7.41
N PRO A 744 -3.45 -4.73 7.15
CA PRO A 744 -4.39 -5.84 7.32
C PRO A 744 -4.34 -6.85 6.15
N PHE A 745 -3.14 -7.22 5.73
CA PHE A 745 -2.87 -8.17 4.63
C PHE A 745 -2.79 -9.61 5.15
N PRO A 746 -2.81 -10.64 4.27
CA PRO A 746 -2.84 -12.05 4.69
C PRO A 746 -1.77 -12.47 5.72
N ASP A 747 -0.55 -11.94 5.60
CA ASP A 747 0.56 -12.14 6.54
C ASP A 747 0.91 -10.88 7.35
N GLY A 748 0.12 -9.82 7.19
CA GLY A 748 0.34 -8.52 7.82
C GLY A 748 1.21 -7.55 7.02
N VAL A 749 1.67 -7.94 5.82
CA VAL A 749 2.62 -7.17 5.01
C VAL A 749 2.09 -6.96 3.60
N MET A 750 2.27 -5.76 3.06
CA MET A 750 2.03 -5.49 1.64
C MET A 750 3.22 -6.00 0.84
N HIS A 751 2.94 -6.84 -0.16
CA HIS A 751 3.90 -7.32 -1.15
C HIS A 751 3.44 -6.82 -2.53
N GLU A 752 3.85 -5.60 -2.88
CA GLU A 752 3.25 -4.86 -3.99
C GLU A 752 3.46 -5.52 -5.36
N GLU A 753 4.60 -6.18 -5.60
CA GLU A 753 4.83 -6.90 -6.88
C GLU A 753 3.88 -8.09 -7.08
N TRP A 754 3.17 -8.51 -6.03
CA TRP A 754 2.27 -9.66 -6.04
C TRP A 754 0.80 -9.25 -6.05
N LEU A 755 0.48 -7.97 -6.25
CA LEU A 755 -0.89 -7.44 -6.23
C LEU A 755 -1.78 -7.93 -7.36
N GLY A 756 -1.20 -8.42 -8.46
CA GLY A 756 -1.94 -8.86 -9.63
C GLY A 756 -3.00 -9.90 -9.30
N ILE A 757 -4.15 -9.86 -9.96
CA ILE A 757 -5.04 -11.03 -10.02
C ILE A 757 -4.57 -12.03 -11.10
N CYS A 758 -3.64 -11.59 -11.95
CA CYS A 758 -2.86 -12.40 -12.88
C CYS A 758 -1.36 -12.26 -12.58
N GLY A 759 -0.61 -13.37 -12.64
CA GLY A 759 0.85 -13.37 -12.60
C GLY A 759 1.48 -13.48 -14.01
N GLN A 760 2.79 -13.20 -14.10
CA GLN A 760 3.58 -13.28 -15.34
C GLN A 760 4.44 -14.56 -15.46
N GLY A 761 4.12 -15.59 -14.67
CA GLY A 761 4.91 -16.84 -14.64
C GLY A 761 6.29 -16.60 -14.05
N ASP A 762 7.33 -17.17 -14.67
CA ASP A 762 8.73 -16.91 -14.33
C ASP A 762 9.32 -15.67 -15.05
N GLY A 763 8.49 -14.88 -15.74
CA GLY A 763 8.89 -13.68 -16.46
C GLY A 763 9.53 -13.93 -17.84
N THR A 764 9.91 -15.17 -18.17
CA THR A 764 10.62 -15.49 -19.43
C THR A 764 9.77 -15.28 -20.69
N LYS A 765 8.44 -15.31 -20.54
CA LYS A 765 7.44 -15.08 -21.59
C LYS A 765 6.73 -13.75 -21.46
N SER A 766 7.21 -12.84 -20.61
CA SER A 766 6.62 -11.51 -20.46
C SER A 766 6.75 -10.69 -21.77
N PRO A 767 5.70 -9.97 -22.22
CA PRO A 767 4.43 -9.72 -21.52
C PRO A 767 3.27 -10.65 -21.94
N PHE A 768 3.52 -11.79 -22.61
CA PHE A 768 2.49 -12.64 -23.20
C PHE A 768 1.82 -13.61 -22.20
N LEU A 769 2.55 -14.14 -21.24
CA LEU A 769 2.03 -15.16 -20.33
C LEU A 769 1.15 -14.57 -19.22
N ARG A 770 0.01 -15.23 -18.94
CA ARG A 770 -0.84 -14.99 -17.78
C ARG A 770 -1.01 -16.24 -16.94
N THR A 771 -0.77 -16.12 -15.65
CA THR A 771 -1.19 -17.09 -14.65
C THR A 771 -2.42 -16.53 -13.92
N LEU A 772 -3.62 -16.99 -14.27
CA LEU A 772 -4.86 -16.56 -13.62
C LEU A 772 -4.95 -17.12 -12.20
N ARG A 773 -5.12 -16.26 -11.19
CA ARG A 773 -5.22 -16.67 -9.78
C ARG A 773 -6.65 -17.00 -9.38
N LYS A 774 -6.84 -17.66 -8.23
CA LYS A 774 -8.18 -17.88 -7.64
C LYS A 774 -9.04 -16.61 -7.49
N SER A 775 -8.43 -15.44 -7.33
CA SER A 775 -9.11 -14.14 -7.29
C SER A 775 -9.84 -13.81 -8.60
N TYR A 776 -9.23 -14.08 -9.76
CA TYR A 776 -9.89 -13.96 -11.08
C TYR A 776 -11.19 -14.77 -11.14
N TYR A 777 -11.11 -16.06 -10.80
CA TYR A 777 -12.29 -16.94 -10.84
C TYR A 777 -13.34 -16.59 -9.77
N THR A 778 -12.91 -15.99 -8.66
CA THR A 778 -13.81 -15.47 -7.64
C THR A 778 -14.65 -14.32 -8.18
N TYR A 779 -14.04 -13.34 -8.87
CA TYR A 779 -14.80 -12.28 -9.53
C TYR A 779 -15.66 -12.77 -10.68
N GLN A 780 -15.16 -13.72 -11.47
CA GLN A 780 -15.96 -14.36 -12.51
C GLN A 780 -17.26 -14.98 -11.98
N GLN A 781 -17.29 -15.41 -10.71
CA GLN A 781 -18.52 -15.89 -10.06
C GLN A 781 -19.35 -14.72 -9.49
N LEU A 782 -18.70 -13.75 -8.85
CA LEU A 782 -19.38 -12.62 -8.17
C LEU A 782 -19.99 -11.60 -9.15
N TRP A 783 -19.48 -11.52 -10.38
CA TRP A 783 -19.86 -10.54 -11.40
C TRP A 783 -20.73 -11.11 -12.52
N LYS A 784 -21.05 -12.40 -12.49
CA LYS A 784 -22.12 -12.99 -13.30
C LYS A 784 -23.47 -12.71 -12.67
#